data_AF-B8GGV1-F1
#
_entry.id   AF-B8GGV1-F1
#
_cell.length_a   1.000
_cell.length_b   1.000
_cell.length_c   1.000
_cell.angle_alpha   90.00
_cell.angle_beta   90.00
_cell.angle_gamma   90.00
#
_symmetry.space_group_name_H-M   'P 1'
#
loop_
_entity.id
_entity.type
_entity.pdbx_description
1 polymer ?
#
loop_
_entity_poly.entity_id
_entity_poly.type
_entity_poly.pdbx_seq_one_letter_code
_entity_poly.pdbx_strand_id
1 'polypeptide(L)'
;MFSYPSIRYLTLLIIICCGLLIIPVAAETANESLKMPAFFSDIQNRGVDLPATDETPVHTVMHPSSEQLKAWNTQYNALPLVSVPATSSSSQLQNNTTSVSGYKDLLPYLDYTPAERDQGRIGNCWVWAGTAVMEIAHAVQNGVKDRLSISYLDANYNGGSGNAWAGNGGYISTVADFYSGTGIAVPWSNQNAEYQDGTKWSATEQRSYEPAFAISTEPYYQIDQIKTERIETRHVGDEQAINNIKAVLDQNRAVDIMFYLPNTTAWDSFDDFWDNSSEETVWNMTPWQNTFWNNTEGGGHAVVCVGYNDTDPANRYWIMVNSWGVSKGHPRGVFRVSMDMDYSATVQFKDSDDSAAQLWQTLNVSFASTPSPSPKEISSLPYTCSVPGEYYLSKDLISSDADTGILVTAQNVTIDGKGHLLRGSGQQGSVGILAYNNGDPVDGLNITNLAISNWEDGCYLYHATDGSVNDTTISDCSYAGIFLDGGTAGLAIADNTLTANYYGLLSRSTADIRIEHNRITQNQNAGLDLISMNQSLIADNQFINKINLALPTGVTTIAWNTSKTTGQNLAGGPYLGGNYWGNPTQTGFSDLAADQNRDGFADSPNQIGAGNIDQLPLVAYANPGPQPIPPNQLAPTDPDHDRLYEDLNGNGKFDFGDVTTFFNQIDWIADHEPVQLFDFDGNQRIDFGDIASLFSRL
;
A
#
# COMPACT_ATOMS: atom_id res chain seq x y z
N MET A 1 57.44 -79.97 -43.84
CA MET A 1 58.02 -79.98 -45.19
C MET A 1 57.93 -78.58 -45.75
N PHE A 2 59.09 -77.96 -46.01
CA PHE A 2 59.44 -77.14 -47.19
C PHE A 2 58.25 -76.68 -48.07
N SER A 3 58.07 -75.44 -48.53
CA SER A 3 58.96 -74.31 -48.83
C SER A 3 58.11 -73.24 -49.53
N TYR A 4 58.17 -71.95 -49.18
CA TYR A 4 58.87 -70.84 -49.89
C TYR A 4 57.89 -69.71 -50.31
N PRO A 5 58.38 -68.46 -50.52
CA PRO A 5 57.83 -67.29 -49.81
C PRO A 5 57.69 -66.03 -50.70
N SER A 6 57.44 -64.90 -49.99
CA SER A 6 57.81 -63.50 -50.27
C SER A 6 57.21 -62.82 -51.52
N ILE A 7 56.72 -61.59 -51.40
CA ILE A 7 57.45 -60.29 -51.43
C ILE A 7 56.31 -59.25 -51.24
N ARG A 8 56.27 -58.25 -50.34
CA ARG A 8 57.22 -57.24 -49.83
C ARG A 8 56.62 -56.58 -48.57
N TYR A 9 57.47 -56.24 -47.59
CA TYR A 9 57.23 -55.30 -46.48
C TYR A 9 57.22 -53.83 -47.01
N LEU A 10 56.76 -52.77 -46.35
CA LEU A 10 56.68 -52.40 -44.93
C LEU A 10 55.72 -51.19 -44.75
N THR A 11 55.13 -51.08 -43.56
CA THR A 11 54.34 -49.98 -42.97
C THR A 11 55.08 -48.63 -42.91
N LEU A 12 54.41 -47.48 -43.12
CA LEU A 12 54.19 -46.37 -42.14
C LEU A 12 53.68 -45.05 -42.79
N LEU A 13 52.65 -44.47 -42.17
CA LEU A 13 52.34 -43.05 -41.90
C LEU A 13 52.15 -41.98 -43.03
N ILE A 14 51.13 -41.15 -42.76
CA ILE A 14 50.82 -39.73 -43.11
C ILE A 14 50.16 -39.38 -44.47
N ILE A 15 49.16 -38.47 -44.36
CA ILE A 15 48.72 -37.39 -45.28
C ILE A 15 47.45 -37.63 -46.14
N ILE A 16 46.35 -37.00 -45.67
CA ILE A 16 45.50 -35.99 -46.34
C ILE A 16 44.85 -36.32 -47.71
N CYS A 17 43.51 -36.27 -47.66
CA CYS A 17 42.51 -35.69 -48.58
C CYS A 17 42.18 -36.26 -49.97
N CYS A 18 40.91 -35.93 -50.29
CA CYS A 18 40.23 -35.85 -51.59
C CYS A 18 39.81 -37.20 -52.17
N GLY A 19 38.51 -37.54 -52.24
CA GLY A 19 37.42 -36.83 -52.93
C GLY A 19 37.07 -37.69 -54.15
N LEU A 20 35.85 -38.13 -54.43
CA LEU A 20 34.55 -37.48 -54.40
C LEU A 20 33.42 -38.53 -54.35
N LEU A 21 32.22 -38.04 -54.01
CA LEU A 21 30.88 -38.61 -54.21
C LEU A 21 30.34 -39.58 -53.14
N ILE A 22 30.01 -38.99 -51.99
CA ILE A 22 28.87 -39.40 -51.15
C ILE A 22 28.09 -38.13 -50.78
N ILE A 23 26.76 -38.18 -50.90
CA ILE A 23 25.80 -37.12 -50.52
C ILE A 23 25.69 -37.08 -48.98
N PRO A 24 25.83 -35.92 -48.30
CA PRO A 24 25.46 -35.81 -46.89
C PRO A 24 24.39 -34.75 -46.59
N VAL A 25 23.64 -35.03 -45.54
CA VAL A 25 22.81 -34.11 -44.75
C VAL A 25 23.71 -33.50 -43.66
N ALA A 26 23.53 -32.21 -43.39
CA ALA A 26 24.06 -31.36 -42.31
C ALA A 26 25.31 -30.47 -42.60
N ALA A 27 25.13 -29.21 -42.19
CA ALA A 27 26.07 -28.12 -41.86
C ALA A 27 26.87 -27.43 -42.98
N GLU A 28 26.50 -26.18 -43.30
CA GLU A 28 27.29 -24.96 -43.01
C GLU A 28 26.71 -23.73 -43.75
N THR A 29 26.06 -22.84 -42.99
CA THR A 29 26.28 -21.40 -43.13
C THR A 29 26.58 -20.91 -41.72
N ALA A 30 27.87 -20.93 -41.38
CA ALA A 30 28.38 -20.40 -40.14
C ALA A 30 28.04 -18.90 -40.06
N ASN A 31 27.50 -18.55 -38.90
CA ASN A 31 27.04 -17.25 -38.48
C ASN A 31 28.24 -16.30 -38.35
N GLU A 32 28.33 -15.29 -39.20
CA GLU A 32 29.42 -14.29 -39.17
C GLU A 32 29.21 -13.16 -38.13
N SER A 33 28.33 -13.33 -37.13
CA SER A 33 28.06 -12.27 -36.13
C SER A 33 28.39 -12.59 -34.66
N LEU A 34 28.90 -13.77 -34.32
CA LEU A 34 29.39 -14.08 -32.97
C LEU A 34 30.91 -13.90 -32.88
N LYS A 35 31.37 -12.66 -33.00
CA LYS A 35 32.69 -12.29 -32.50
C LYS A 35 32.58 -12.03 -31.00
N MET A 36 32.83 -13.07 -30.19
CA MET A 36 33.34 -12.92 -28.82
C MET A 36 34.84 -12.55 -28.88
N PRO A 37 35.19 -11.25 -28.87
CA PRO A 37 36.34 -10.83 -28.05
C PRO A 37 36.13 -9.41 -27.47
N ALA A 38 35.58 -9.35 -26.25
CA ALA A 38 35.62 -8.21 -25.31
C ALA A 38 34.97 -8.58 -23.95
N PHE A 39 34.04 -9.53 -23.96
CA PHE A 39 33.17 -9.90 -22.85
C PHE A 39 33.88 -10.35 -21.56
N PHE A 40 34.98 -11.12 -21.64
CA PHE A 40 35.67 -11.65 -20.46
C PHE A 40 36.73 -10.71 -19.86
N SER A 41 37.20 -9.70 -20.60
CA SER A 41 38.07 -8.66 -20.03
C SER A 41 37.29 -7.58 -19.28
N ASP A 42 36.00 -7.42 -19.59
CA ASP A 42 35.15 -6.38 -19.01
C ASP A 42 34.73 -6.73 -17.56
N ILE A 43 34.34 -7.98 -17.32
CA ILE A 43 34.00 -8.48 -15.97
C ILE A 43 35.18 -8.36 -14.99
N GLN A 44 36.42 -8.47 -15.48
CA GLN A 44 37.63 -8.32 -14.65
C GLN A 44 38.04 -6.86 -14.41
N ASN A 45 37.53 -5.92 -15.22
CA ASN A 45 37.77 -4.48 -15.09
C ASN A 45 36.61 -3.72 -14.41
N ARG A 46 35.51 -4.41 -14.05
CA ARG A 46 34.43 -3.92 -13.17
C ARG A 46 34.96 -3.70 -11.74
N GLY A 47 35.88 -2.75 -11.58
CA GLY A 47 36.33 -2.29 -10.28
C GLY A 47 35.10 -2.06 -9.40
N VAL A 48 35.20 -2.46 -8.14
CA VAL A 48 34.13 -2.34 -7.14
C VAL A 48 33.86 -0.86 -6.88
N ASP A 49 33.11 -0.21 -7.75
CA ASP A 49 32.35 1.01 -7.46
C ASP A 49 30.91 0.55 -7.19
N LEU A 50 30.74 -0.08 -6.02
CA LEU A 50 29.45 -0.03 -5.33
C LEU A 50 29.14 1.46 -5.07
N PRO A 51 27.87 1.89 -5.04
CA PRO A 51 27.49 3.29 -5.01
C PRO A 51 28.28 4.01 -3.92
N ALA A 52 29.19 4.90 -4.34
CA ALA A 52 29.91 5.73 -3.42
C ALA A 52 28.87 6.65 -2.78
N THR A 53 28.58 6.39 -1.51
CA THR A 53 27.77 7.22 -0.59
C THR A 53 28.42 8.59 -0.31
N ASP A 54 29.35 9.03 -1.15
CA ASP A 54 30.27 10.15 -0.94
C ASP A 54 30.47 11.01 -2.21
N GLU A 55 29.73 10.76 -3.31
CA GLU A 55 29.72 11.70 -4.45
C GLU A 55 28.62 12.77 -4.27
N THR A 56 28.97 14.03 -4.56
CA THR A 56 28.02 15.15 -4.62
C THR A 56 26.83 14.79 -5.52
N PRO A 57 25.58 15.12 -5.12
CA PRO A 57 24.40 14.94 -5.96
C PRO A 57 24.61 15.48 -7.36
N VAL A 58 24.16 14.75 -8.38
CA VAL A 58 24.29 15.14 -9.79
C VAL A 58 22.90 15.26 -10.39
N HIS A 59 22.50 16.49 -10.70
CA HIS A 59 21.20 16.79 -11.31
C HIS A 59 21.28 16.66 -12.83
N THR A 60 21.39 15.41 -13.31
CA THR A 60 21.54 15.17 -14.75
C THR A 60 20.24 15.49 -15.49
N VAL A 61 20.37 16.26 -16.56
CA VAL A 61 19.28 16.59 -17.50
C VAL A 61 19.60 16.09 -18.90
N MET A 62 18.60 15.99 -19.75
CA MET A 62 18.81 15.69 -21.17
C MET A 62 19.25 16.96 -21.90
N HIS A 63 20.15 16.83 -22.88
CA HIS A 63 20.59 17.94 -23.73
C HIS A 63 20.18 17.72 -25.19
N PRO A 64 18.88 17.80 -25.53
CA PRO A 64 18.43 17.62 -26.90
C PRO A 64 18.93 18.76 -27.80
N SER A 65 19.33 18.42 -29.02
CA SER A 65 19.61 19.42 -30.05
C SER A 65 18.35 20.18 -30.44
N SER A 66 18.51 21.35 -31.10
CA SER A 66 17.38 22.09 -31.66
C SER A 66 16.51 21.25 -32.60
N GLU A 67 17.13 20.34 -33.36
CA GLU A 67 16.44 19.43 -34.27
C GLU A 67 15.66 18.36 -33.50
N GLN A 68 16.24 17.81 -32.42
CA GLN A 68 15.56 16.83 -31.57
C GLN A 68 14.35 17.45 -30.87
N LEU A 69 14.46 18.66 -30.32
CA LEU A 69 13.34 19.38 -29.72
C LEU A 69 12.20 19.61 -30.71
N LYS A 70 12.52 20.06 -31.94
CA LYS A 70 11.52 20.24 -33.01
C LYS A 70 10.87 18.92 -33.41
N ALA A 71 11.63 17.83 -33.44
CA ALA A 71 11.11 16.50 -33.70
C ALA A 71 10.15 16.03 -32.60
N TRP A 72 10.53 16.17 -31.33
CA TRP A 72 9.66 15.85 -30.19
C TRP A 72 8.41 16.72 -30.16
N ASN A 73 8.51 18.02 -30.43
CA ASN A 73 7.35 18.91 -30.53
C ASN A 73 6.41 18.51 -31.69
N THR A 74 6.97 18.09 -32.83
CA THR A 74 6.18 17.57 -33.96
C THR A 74 5.46 16.27 -33.58
N GLN A 75 6.15 15.36 -32.89
CA GLN A 75 5.56 14.12 -32.38
C GLN A 75 4.46 14.43 -31.36
N TYR A 76 4.71 15.31 -30.41
CA TYR A 76 3.74 15.79 -29.42
C TYR A 76 2.45 16.26 -30.09
N ASN A 77 2.55 17.19 -31.06
CA ASN A 77 1.38 17.76 -31.72
C ASN A 77 0.60 16.73 -32.57
N ALA A 78 1.24 15.64 -32.99
CA ALA A 78 0.62 14.54 -33.74
C ALA A 78 -0.08 13.50 -32.84
N LEU A 79 0.14 13.53 -31.51
CA LEU A 79 -0.48 12.58 -30.60
C LEU A 79 -2.01 12.78 -30.49
N PRO A 80 -2.76 11.69 -30.28
CA PRO A 80 -4.18 11.80 -29.97
C PRO A 80 -4.39 12.58 -28.67
N LEU A 81 -5.47 13.37 -28.62
CA LEU A 81 -5.90 14.02 -27.39
C LEU A 81 -6.42 12.98 -26.40
N VAL A 82 -6.14 13.18 -25.12
CA VAL A 82 -6.81 12.41 -24.06
C VAL A 82 -8.31 12.62 -24.14
N SER A 83 -9.09 11.54 -24.13
CA SER A 83 -10.54 11.63 -24.02
C SER A 83 -10.92 12.09 -22.61
N VAL A 84 -11.20 13.38 -22.46
CA VAL A 84 -11.74 13.93 -21.21
C VAL A 84 -13.27 13.83 -21.27
N PRO A 85 -13.95 13.12 -20.34
CA PRO A 85 -15.40 13.17 -20.25
C PRO A 85 -15.83 14.63 -20.15
N ALA A 86 -16.77 15.03 -21.00
CA ALA A 86 -17.51 16.26 -20.85
C ALA A 86 -18.06 16.27 -19.41
N THR A 87 -17.46 17.06 -18.52
CA THR A 87 -17.98 17.24 -17.17
C THR A 87 -19.45 17.62 -17.30
N SER A 88 -20.27 17.13 -16.38
CA SER A 88 -21.73 17.29 -16.33
C SER A 88 -22.22 18.76 -16.34
N SER A 89 -21.32 19.72 -16.49
CA SER A 89 -21.54 21.16 -16.62
C SER A 89 -21.38 21.69 -18.05
N SER A 90 -21.01 20.89 -19.04
CA SER A 90 -20.77 21.38 -20.42
C SER A 90 -22.03 21.53 -21.29
N SER A 91 -23.23 21.30 -20.76
CA SER A 91 -24.50 21.66 -21.44
C SER A 91 -25.23 22.86 -20.86
N GLN A 92 -24.72 23.50 -19.80
CA GLN A 92 -25.20 24.81 -19.36
C GLN A 92 -24.02 25.66 -18.84
N LEU A 93 -23.86 26.85 -19.43
CA LEU A 93 -22.92 27.93 -19.10
C LEU A 93 -21.62 27.96 -19.92
N GLN A 94 -21.77 28.34 -21.20
CA GLN A 94 -20.93 29.43 -21.70
C GLN A 94 -21.20 30.65 -20.79
N ASN A 95 -20.16 31.16 -20.11
CA ASN A 95 -20.14 32.30 -19.18
C ASN A 95 -20.32 31.97 -17.68
N ASN A 96 -19.35 31.25 -17.08
CA ASN A 96 -18.82 31.58 -15.74
C ASN A 96 -17.57 30.73 -15.43
N THR A 97 -16.40 31.38 -15.44
CA THR A 97 -15.07 30.83 -15.12
C THR A 97 -14.89 30.69 -13.60
N THR A 98 -15.37 29.59 -13.04
CA THR A 98 -14.95 29.15 -11.69
C THR A 98 -14.45 27.73 -11.81
N SER A 99 -13.13 27.55 -11.75
CA SER A 99 -12.53 26.22 -11.58
C SER A 99 -13.10 25.63 -10.29
N VAL A 100 -13.43 24.34 -10.29
CA VAL A 100 -13.79 23.65 -9.06
C VAL A 100 -12.50 23.46 -8.28
N SER A 101 -12.28 24.30 -7.27
CA SER A 101 -11.17 24.18 -6.32
C SER A 101 -11.22 22.80 -5.63
N GLY A 102 -10.05 22.19 -5.42
CA GLY A 102 -9.94 20.85 -4.87
C GLY A 102 -8.51 20.41 -4.58
N TYR A 103 -8.39 19.14 -4.22
CA TYR A 103 -7.14 18.48 -3.91
C TYR A 103 -7.18 17.07 -4.49
N LYS A 104 -6.10 16.68 -5.14
CA LYS A 104 -5.90 15.33 -5.66
C LYS A 104 -4.47 14.89 -5.37
N ASP A 105 -4.33 13.66 -4.89
CA ASP A 105 -3.03 13.05 -4.64
C ASP A 105 -3.05 11.59 -5.09
N LEU A 106 -2.22 11.27 -6.09
CA LEU A 106 -1.97 9.92 -6.57
C LEU A 106 -0.66 9.34 -6.04
N LEU A 107 0.11 10.08 -5.23
CA LEU A 107 1.34 9.58 -4.66
C LEU A 107 1.16 8.28 -3.86
N PRO A 108 0.05 8.03 -3.13
CA PRO A 108 -0.17 6.74 -2.47
C PRO A 108 -0.24 5.51 -3.41
N TYR A 109 -0.41 5.72 -4.72
CA TYR A 109 -0.37 4.65 -5.73
C TYR A 109 1.03 4.39 -6.29
N LEU A 110 2.00 5.25 -5.99
CA LEU A 110 3.40 5.09 -6.38
C LEU A 110 4.19 4.62 -5.16
N ASP A 111 4.55 3.34 -5.10
CA ASP A 111 5.41 2.82 -4.04
C ASP A 111 6.88 2.99 -4.42
N TYR A 112 7.62 3.80 -3.65
CA TYR A 112 9.02 4.10 -3.93
C TYR A 112 9.76 4.55 -2.67
N THR A 113 11.05 4.25 -2.63
CA THR A 113 11.98 4.87 -1.69
C THR A 113 12.51 6.17 -2.32
N PRO A 114 12.26 7.36 -1.73
CA PRO A 114 12.67 8.63 -2.33
C PRO A 114 14.15 8.70 -2.70
N ALA A 115 15.04 8.22 -1.81
CA ALA A 115 16.48 8.24 -2.03
C ALA A 115 16.95 7.30 -3.17
N GLU A 116 16.17 6.26 -3.49
CA GLU A 116 16.51 5.32 -4.57
C GLU A 116 15.89 5.72 -5.91
N ARG A 117 15.00 6.72 -5.92
CA ARG A 117 14.46 7.32 -7.15
C ARG A 117 15.43 8.40 -7.66
N ASP A 118 16.65 7.97 -7.95
CA ASP A 118 17.76 8.83 -8.36
C ASP A 118 18.39 8.29 -9.63
N GLN A 119 18.27 9.06 -10.72
CA GLN A 119 18.87 8.75 -12.02
C GLN A 119 20.39 8.95 -12.05
N GLY A 120 20.96 9.59 -11.03
CA GLY A 120 22.38 9.89 -10.93
C GLY A 120 22.91 10.62 -12.17
N ARG A 121 23.93 10.03 -12.80
CA ARG A 121 24.68 10.64 -13.93
C ARG A 121 24.04 10.42 -15.31
N ILE A 122 22.83 9.87 -15.36
CA ILE A 122 22.21 9.40 -16.61
C ILE A 122 21.02 10.27 -16.99
N GLY A 123 20.91 10.62 -18.28
CA GLY A 123 19.79 11.41 -18.83
C GLY A 123 18.53 10.57 -19.11
N ASN A 124 18.16 9.64 -18.24
CA ASN A 124 17.03 8.72 -18.43
C ASN A 124 15.76 9.14 -17.65
N CYS A 125 15.63 10.40 -17.21
CA CYS A 125 14.44 10.93 -16.51
C CYS A 125 13.11 10.58 -17.21
N TRP A 126 13.09 10.54 -18.54
CA TRP A 126 11.95 10.14 -19.36
C TRP A 126 11.49 8.69 -19.12
N VAL A 127 12.42 7.80 -18.74
CA VAL A 127 12.12 6.42 -18.33
C VAL A 127 11.49 6.43 -16.96
N TRP A 128 12.08 7.13 -15.99
CA TRP A 128 11.55 7.26 -14.63
C TRP A 128 10.15 7.86 -14.57
N ALA A 129 9.89 8.92 -15.34
CA ALA A 129 8.58 9.54 -15.43
C ALA A 129 7.56 8.61 -16.12
N GLY A 130 7.96 7.99 -17.24
CA GLY A 130 7.10 7.06 -17.98
C GLY A 130 6.74 5.81 -17.18
N THR A 131 7.70 5.19 -16.49
CA THR A 131 7.43 4.02 -15.63
C THR A 131 6.60 4.40 -14.42
N ALA A 132 6.77 5.60 -13.82
CA ALA A 132 5.91 6.05 -12.73
C ALA A 132 4.44 6.22 -13.18
N VAL A 133 4.20 6.71 -14.40
CA VAL A 133 2.85 6.75 -14.98
C VAL A 133 2.29 5.33 -15.13
N MET A 134 3.11 4.36 -15.54
CA MET A 134 2.72 2.95 -15.64
C MET A 134 2.46 2.29 -14.27
N GLU A 135 3.31 2.55 -13.27
CA GLU A 135 3.19 2.04 -11.89
C GLU A 135 1.86 2.50 -11.26
N ILE A 136 1.57 3.80 -11.33
CA ILE A 136 0.30 4.35 -10.82
C ILE A 136 -0.89 3.74 -11.57
N ALA A 137 -0.80 3.60 -12.89
CA ALA A 137 -1.86 2.96 -13.67
C ALA A 137 -2.06 1.50 -13.26
N HIS A 138 -1.00 0.74 -13.01
CA HIS A 138 -1.09 -0.66 -12.58
C HIS A 138 -1.70 -0.78 -11.17
N ALA A 139 -1.30 0.09 -10.25
CA ALA A 139 -1.84 0.16 -8.90
C ALA A 139 -3.34 0.48 -8.91
N VAL A 140 -3.78 1.40 -9.77
CA VAL A 140 -5.20 1.76 -9.93
C VAL A 140 -6.01 0.63 -10.57
N GLN A 141 -5.46 -0.04 -11.59
CA GLN A 141 -6.17 -1.08 -12.34
C GLN A 141 -6.27 -2.39 -11.56
N ASN A 142 -5.17 -2.80 -10.92
CA ASN A 142 -4.98 -4.16 -10.42
C ASN A 142 -4.52 -4.21 -8.95
N GLY A 143 -4.35 -3.06 -8.27
CA GLY A 143 -3.86 -3.03 -6.89
C GLY A 143 -2.38 -3.37 -6.71
N VAL A 144 -1.62 -3.51 -7.80
CA VAL A 144 -0.18 -3.85 -7.79
C VAL A 144 0.65 -2.59 -7.74
N LYS A 145 1.49 -2.44 -6.71
CA LYS A 145 2.34 -1.27 -6.51
C LYS A 145 3.83 -1.50 -6.80
N ASP A 146 4.20 -2.70 -7.25
CA ASP A 146 5.59 -3.07 -7.50
C ASP A 146 6.28 -2.08 -8.46
N ARG A 147 7.51 -1.69 -8.10
CA ARG A 147 8.36 -0.79 -8.89
C ARG A 147 8.78 -1.46 -10.20
N LEU A 148 8.70 -0.75 -11.32
CA LEU A 148 9.05 -1.26 -12.64
C LEU A 148 10.51 -0.95 -12.99
N SER A 149 11.19 -1.95 -13.57
CA SER A 149 12.63 -1.95 -13.84
C SER A 149 13.02 -0.92 -14.89
N ILE A 150 13.72 0.11 -14.42
CA ILE A 150 14.36 1.13 -15.26
C ILE A 150 15.49 0.47 -16.05
N SER A 151 16.33 -0.34 -15.40
CA SER A 151 17.45 -1.02 -16.04
C SER A 151 17.00 -2.04 -17.09
N TYR A 152 15.81 -2.64 -16.95
CA TYR A 152 15.23 -3.46 -18.02
C TYR A 152 15.01 -2.64 -19.30
N LEU A 153 14.43 -1.44 -19.21
CA LEU A 153 14.28 -0.58 -20.38
C LEU A 153 15.64 -0.10 -20.87
N ASP A 154 16.49 0.43 -20.00
CA ASP A 154 17.80 0.99 -20.37
C ASP A 154 18.70 -0.04 -21.07
N ALA A 155 18.71 -1.29 -20.60
CA ALA A 155 19.55 -2.35 -21.15
C ALA A 155 19.02 -2.92 -22.49
N ASN A 156 17.70 -2.88 -22.71
CA ASN A 156 17.09 -3.43 -23.92
C ASN A 156 16.91 -2.37 -25.02
N TYR A 157 16.74 -1.10 -24.64
CA TYR A 157 16.54 0.00 -25.58
C TYR A 157 17.80 0.23 -26.42
N ASN A 158 17.67 0.10 -27.75
CA ASN A 158 18.78 0.21 -28.71
C ASN A 158 20.00 -0.66 -28.36
N GLY A 159 19.79 -1.82 -27.71
CA GLY A 159 20.85 -2.73 -27.28
C GLY A 159 21.67 -2.24 -26.07
N GLY A 160 21.14 -1.28 -25.32
CA GLY A 160 21.67 -0.84 -24.02
C GLY A 160 23.03 -0.17 -24.07
N SER A 161 23.48 0.30 -25.24
CA SER A 161 24.78 0.96 -25.37
C SER A 161 24.92 1.84 -26.61
N GLY A 162 25.90 2.74 -26.57
CA GLY A 162 26.27 3.64 -27.66
C GLY A 162 25.43 4.91 -27.72
N ASN A 163 25.64 5.71 -28.77
CA ASN A 163 25.12 7.08 -28.84
C ASN A 163 23.59 7.23 -28.79
N ALA A 164 22.83 6.15 -28.90
CA ALA A 164 21.36 6.14 -28.86
C ALA A 164 20.79 5.29 -27.71
N TRP A 165 21.60 4.92 -26.71
CA TRP A 165 21.09 4.24 -25.51
C TRP A 165 20.20 5.18 -24.68
N ALA A 166 19.43 4.62 -23.74
CA ALA A 166 18.38 5.35 -23.03
C ALA A 166 18.89 6.54 -22.21
N GLY A 167 20.15 6.48 -21.75
CA GLY A 167 20.79 7.53 -20.98
C GLY A 167 21.14 8.80 -21.74
N ASN A 168 21.04 8.82 -23.07
CA ASN A 168 21.25 10.02 -23.90
C ASN A 168 19.97 10.82 -24.13
N GLY A 169 18.89 10.47 -23.41
CA GLY A 169 17.61 11.15 -23.47
C GLY A 169 16.60 10.47 -24.39
N GLY A 170 15.34 10.84 -24.19
CA GLY A 170 14.21 10.22 -24.84
C GLY A 170 12.91 10.92 -24.45
N TYR A 171 11.81 10.22 -24.68
CA TYR A 171 10.48 10.79 -24.63
C TYR A 171 9.44 9.75 -24.21
N ILE A 172 8.32 10.16 -23.62
CA ILE A 172 7.32 9.19 -23.14
C ILE A 172 6.73 8.31 -24.26
N SER A 173 6.65 8.81 -25.50
CA SER A 173 6.27 7.96 -26.65
C SER A 173 7.25 6.82 -26.88
N THR A 174 8.54 7.04 -26.60
CA THR A 174 9.57 5.99 -26.69
C THR A 174 9.36 4.92 -25.61
N VAL A 175 8.87 5.30 -24.42
CA VAL A 175 8.47 4.34 -23.37
C VAL A 175 7.31 3.50 -23.87
N ALA A 176 6.27 4.14 -24.43
CA ALA A 176 5.12 3.44 -24.98
C ALA A 176 5.51 2.49 -26.12
N ASP A 177 6.37 2.92 -27.04
CA ASP A 177 6.84 2.09 -28.16
C ASP A 177 7.65 0.88 -27.67
N PHE A 178 8.53 1.10 -26.68
CA PHE A 178 9.31 0.02 -26.06
C PHE A 178 8.40 -1.04 -25.45
N TYR A 179 7.48 -0.64 -24.56
CA TYR A 179 6.60 -1.56 -23.86
C TYR A 179 5.51 -2.15 -24.75
N SER A 180 5.09 -1.45 -25.82
CA SER A 180 4.25 -2.05 -26.86
C SER A 180 5.00 -3.11 -27.66
N GLY A 181 6.32 -3.01 -27.77
CA GLY A 181 7.18 -3.98 -28.45
C GLY A 181 7.50 -5.20 -27.59
N THR A 182 7.81 -5.00 -26.30
CA THR A 182 8.11 -6.11 -25.37
C THR A 182 6.86 -6.80 -24.87
N GLY A 183 5.76 -6.06 -24.68
CA GLY A 183 4.51 -6.57 -24.12
C GLY A 183 4.57 -6.89 -22.62
N ILE A 184 5.68 -6.61 -21.95
CA ILE A 184 5.89 -6.97 -20.54
C ILE A 184 6.55 -5.82 -19.76
N ALA A 185 6.16 -5.65 -18.50
CA ALA A 185 6.88 -4.84 -17.52
C ALA A 185 7.52 -5.75 -16.46
N VAL A 186 8.78 -5.50 -16.13
CA VAL A 186 9.58 -6.32 -15.21
C VAL A 186 9.67 -5.59 -13.87
N PRO A 187 9.37 -6.22 -12.72
CA PRO A 187 9.50 -5.59 -11.41
C PRO A 187 10.97 -5.49 -10.96
N TRP A 188 11.29 -4.49 -10.14
CA TRP A 188 12.63 -4.27 -9.56
C TRP A 188 13.13 -5.44 -8.73
N SER A 189 12.22 -6.20 -8.11
CA SER A 189 12.56 -7.36 -7.29
C SER A 189 13.16 -8.51 -8.11
N ASN A 190 13.08 -8.47 -9.44
CA ASN A 190 13.71 -9.48 -10.27
C ASN A 190 15.24 -9.38 -10.19
N GLN A 191 15.89 -10.53 -10.36
CA GLN A 191 17.35 -10.59 -10.32
C GLN A 191 17.97 -9.63 -11.36
N ASN A 192 18.83 -8.73 -10.87
CA ASN A 192 19.55 -7.70 -11.62
C ASN A 192 18.62 -6.65 -12.30
N ALA A 193 17.37 -6.52 -11.84
CA ALA A 193 16.40 -5.58 -12.40
C ALA A 193 16.33 -4.25 -11.62
N GLU A 194 17.00 -4.16 -10.49
CA GLU A 194 17.19 -2.92 -9.73
C GLU A 194 18.00 -1.89 -10.51
N TYR A 195 17.77 -0.60 -10.25
CA TYR A 195 18.48 0.47 -10.98
C TYR A 195 19.95 0.55 -10.60
N GLN A 196 20.83 0.34 -11.58
CA GLN A 196 22.30 0.39 -11.41
C GLN A 196 22.98 1.36 -12.38
N ASP A 197 22.22 1.99 -13.28
CA ASP A 197 22.81 2.75 -14.38
C ASP A 197 23.32 4.14 -13.95
N GLY A 198 22.92 4.64 -12.76
CA GLY A 198 23.25 5.99 -12.27
C GLY A 198 24.74 6.32 -12.08
N THR A 199 25.64 5.38 -12.39
CA THR A 199 27.07 5.46 -12.13
C THR A 199 27.85 6.32 -13.14
N LYS A 200 29.04 6.75 -12.71
CA LYS A 200 30.02 7.41 -13.60
C LYS A 200 30.48 6.49 -14.74
N TRP A 201 30.55 5.18 -14.48
CA TRP A 201 30.93 4.18 -15.48
C TRP A 201 29.91 4.15 -16.61
N SER A 202 28.63 3.99 -16.30
CA SER A 202 27.55 3.95 -17.29
C SER A 202 27.47 5.23 -18.13
N ALA A 203 27.69 6.40 -17.50
CA ALA A 203 27.77 7.67 -18.21
C ALA A 203 28.97 7.75 -19.17
N THR A 204 30.14 7.24 -18.75
CA THR A 204 31.38 7.29 -19.54
C THR A 204 31.35 6.30 -20.71
N GLU A 205 30.88 5.09 -20.46
CA GLU A 205 30.78 4.01 -21.45
C GLU A 205 29.51 4.10 -22.31
N GLN A 206 28.61 5.04 -21.98
CA GLN A 206 27.31 5.26 -22.64
C GLN A 206 26.51 3.97 -22.77
N ARG A 207 26.25 3.33 -21.63
CA ARG A 207 25.74 1.96 -21.57
C ARG A 207 25.05 1.66 -20.24
N SER A 208 24.05 0.79 -20.27
CA SER A 208 23.47 0.19 -19.06
C SER A 208 24.51 -0.64 -18.29
N TYR A 209 24.49 -0.54 -16.96
CA TYR A 209 25.38 -1.26 -16.07
C TYR A 209 25.23 -2.78 -16.26
N GLU A 210 23.99 -3.26 -16.18
CA GLU A 210 23.67 -4.65 -16.50
C GLU A 210 23.30 -4.81 -17.97
N PRO A 211 23.86 -5.82 -18.68
CA PRO A 211 23.44 -6.14 -20.03
C PRO A 211 22.07 -6.83 -20.01
N ALA A 212 21.27 -6.64 -21.06
CA ALA A 212 19.88 -7.14 -21.14
C ALA A 212 19.71 -8.63 -20.78
N PHE A 213 20.66 -9.49 -21.20
CA PHE A 213 20.56 -10.94 -20.94
C PHE A 213 20.78 -11.32 -19.46
N ALA A 214 21.33 -10.43 -18.65
CA ALA A 214 21.59 -10.65 -17.23
C ALA A 214 20.39 -10.29 -16.35
N ILE A 215 19.43 -9.51 -16.88
CA ILE A 215 18.23 -9.08 -16.17
C ILE A 215 17.17 -10.17 -16.27
N SER A 216 16.73 -10.71 -15.13
CA SER A 216 15.64 -11.68 -15.12
C SER A 216 14.32 -10.99 -15.49
N THR A 217 13.59 -11.58 -16.42
CA THR A 217 12.27 -11.08 -16.83
C THR A 217 11.12 -11.81 -16.16
N GLU A 218 11.37 -12.80 -15.30
CA GLU A 218 10.32 -13.56 -14.61
C GLU A 218 10.41 -13.37 -13.09
N PRO A 219 9.28 -13.08 -12.41
CA PRO A 219 7.96 -12.79 -12.96
C PRO A 219 7.89 -11.47 -13.77
N TYR A 220 6.87 -11.29 -14.61
CA TYR A 220 6.54 -10.03 -15.28
C TYR A 220 5.05 -9.71 -15.25
N TYR A 221 4.72 -8.44 -15.54
CA TYR A 221 3.36 -7.97 -15.80
C TYR A 221 3.10 -7.86 -17.28
N GLN A 222 2.09 -8.57 -17.78
CA GLN A 222 1.67 -8.49 -19.17
C GLN A 222 0.99 -7.14 -19.44
N ILE A 223 1.42 -6.46 -20.49
CA ILE A 223 0.81 -5.22 -20.98
C ILE A 223 -0.08 -5.59 -22.17
N ASP A 224 -1.38 -5.32 -22.05
CA ASP A 224 -2.37 -5.57 -23.12
C ASP A 224 -2.32 -4.47 -24.18
N GLN A 225 -2.16 -3.23 -23.74
CA GLN A 225 -1.90 -2.08 -24.61
C GLN A 225 -1.17 -0.98 -23.84
N ILE A 226 -0.44 -0.17 -24.58
CA ILE A 226 0.13 1.08 -24.11
C ILE A 226 0.20 2.06 -25.28
N LYS A 227 -0.33 3.26 -25.09
CA LYS A 227 -0.29 4.35 -26.08
C LYS A 227 -0.06 5.67 -25.37
N THR A 228 0.64 6.58 -26.04
CA THR A 228 0.79 7.95 -25.54
C THR A 228 -0.38 8.81 -25.99
N GLU A 229 -0.90 9.62 -25.08
CA GLU A 229 -1.92 10.62 -25.33
C GLU A 229 -1.41 12.00 -24.87
N ARG A 230 -1.76 13.06 -25.59
CA ARG A 230 -1.43 14.44 -25.18
C ARG A 230 -2.63 15.10 -24.51
N ILE A 231 -2.36 15.93 -23.51
CA ILE A 231 -3.35 16.79 -22.88
C ILE A 231 -3.38 18.11 -23.67
N GLU A 232 -4.57 18.59 -24.02
CA GLU A 232 -4.70 19.87 -24.73
C GLU A 232 -4.43 21.03 -23.76
N THR A 233 -3.21 21.56 -23.75
CA THR A 233 -2.83 22.66 -22.85
C THR A 233 -2.48 23.95 -23.59
N ARG A 234 -2.15 23.85 -24.88
CA ARG A 234 -1.66 24.99 -25.69
C ARG A 234 -2.79 25.64 -26.45
N HIS A 235 -2.75 26.97 -26.58
CA HIS A 235 -3.68 27.77 -27.38
C HIS A 235 -5.16 27.65 -26.98
N VAL A 236 -5.44 27.20 -25.75
CA VAL A 236 -6.79 27.06 -25.18
C VAL A 236 -7.07 28.01 -24.01
N GLY A 237 -6.05 28.72 -23.53
CA GLY A 237 -6.09 29.58 -22.34
C GLY A 237 -5.76 28.81 -21.05
N ASP A 238 -5.12 29.49 -20.10
CA ASP A 238 -4.50 28.86 -18.93
C ASP A 238 -5.50 28.08 -18.07
N GLU A 239 -6.70 28.64 -17.83
CA GLU A 239 -7.75 27.94 -17.07
C GLU A 239 -8.24 26.68 -17.76
N GLN A 240 -8.37 26.69 -19.09
CA GLN A 240 -8.77 25.49 -19.82
C GLN A 240 -7.67 24.44 -19.81
N ALA A 241 -6.40 24.86 -19.91
CA ALA A 241 -5.25 23.97 -19.80
C ALA A 241 -5.20 23.29 -18.41
N ILE A 242 -5.37 24.07 -17.35
CA ILE A 242 -5.45 23.56 -15.96
C ILE A 242 -6.59 22.54 -15.83
N ASN A 243 -7.79 22.89 -16.29
CA ASN A 243 -8.94 21.99 -16.23
C ASN A 243 -8.71 20.69 -17.01
N ASN A 244 -8.06 20.75 -18.17
CA ASN A 244 -7.74 19.57 -18.97
C ASN A 244 -6.75 18.65 -18.24
N ILE A 245 -5.74 19.20 -17.55
CA ILE A 245 -4.79 18.40 -16.74
C ILE A 245 -5.50 17.79 -15.53
N LYS A 246 -6.28 18.59 -14.77
CA LYS A 246 -7.06 18.11 -13.62
C LYS A 246 -7.96 16.95 -14.01
N ALA A 247 -8.64 17.06 -15.16
CA ALA A 247 -9.56 16.03 -15.60
C ALA A 247 -8.88 14.70 -15.95
N VAL A 248 -7.57 14.67 -16.24
CA VAL A 248 -6.79 13.43 -16.37
C VAL A 248 -6.42 12.88 -14.99
N LEU A 249 -5.91 13.72 -14.09
CA LEU A 249 -5.58 13.33 -12.72
C LEU A 249 -6.80 12.80 -11.94
N ASP A 250 -7.96 13.39 -12.15
CA ASP A 250 -9.23 12.99 -11.53
C ASP A 250 -9.71 11.60 -12.02
N GLN A 251 -9.21 11.12 -13.15
CA GLN A 251 -9.41 9.73 -13.62
C GLN A 251 -8.41 8.75 -12.99
N ASN A 252 -7.68 9.16 -11.96
CA ASN A 252 -6.58 8.40 -11.36
C ASN A 252 -5.43 8.09 -12.33
N ARG A 253 -5.19 8.99 -13.29
CA ARG A 253 -4.10 8.85 -14.27
C ARG A 253 -3.04 9.89 -14.01
N ALA A 254 -1.82 9.45 -13.71
CA ALA A 254 -0.68 10.33 -13.59
C ALA A 254 -0.29 10.94 -14.95
N VAL A 255 0.39 12.08 -14.89
CA VAL A 255 0.70 12.89 -16.06
C VAL A 255 2.20 13.12 -16.14
N ASP A 256 2.80 12.78 -17.26
CA ASP A 256 4.18 13.13 -17.60
C ASP A 256 4.25 14.59 -18.01
N ILE A 257 5.23 15.30 -17.44
CA ILE A 257 5.59 16.65 -17.86
C ILE A 257 7.07 16.65 -18.24
N MET A 258 7.31 16.91 -19.53
CA MET A 258 8.62 17.31 -20.02
C MET A 258 8.68 18.83 -20.02
N PHE A 259 9.62 19.42 -19.29
CA PHE A 259 9.87 20.87 -19.34
C PHE A 259 11.28 21.17 -19.82
N TYR A 260 11.43 22.31 -20.49
CA TYR A 260 12.70 22.75 -21.08
C TYR A 260 13.16 24.05 -20.44
N LEU A 261 14.43 24.11 -20.03
CA LEU A 261 15.07 25.33 -19.57
C LEU A 261 16.15 25.75 -20.58
N PRO A 262 16.18 27.03 -20.97
CA PRO A 262 16.86 27.47 -22.19
C PRO A 262 18.39 27.58 -22.09
N ASN A 263 18.95 27.68 -20.89
CA ASN A 263 20.37 27.96 -20.65
C ASN A 263 20.77 27.65 -19.21
N THR A 264 22.06 27.79 -18.92
CA THR A 264 22.65 27.50 -17.60
C THR A 264 22.03 28.35 -16.48
N THR A 265 21.71 29.63 -16.70
CA THR A 265 21.09 30.46 -15.65
C THR A 265 19.73 29.94 -15.20
N ALA A 266 18.94 29.40 -16.13
CA ALA A 266 17.66 28.79 -15.79
C ALA A 266 17.84 27.47 -15.02
N TRP A 267 18.81 26.63 -15.42
CA TRP A 267 19.16 25.40 -14.71
C TRP A 267 19.73 25.66 -13.32
N ASP A 268 20.69 26.58 -13.17
CA ASP A 268 21.25 26.99 -11.88
C ASP A 268 20.14 27.44 -10.91
N SER A 269 19.10 28.12 -11.44
CA SER A 269 17.95 28.53 -10.64
C SER A 269 17.08 27.35 -10.19
N PHE A 270 16.97 26.29 -10.99
CA PHE A 270 16.21 25.09 -10.63
C PHE A 270 17.02 24.19 -9.67
N ASP A 271 18.33 24.10 -9.87
CA ASP A 271 19.24 23.42 -8.95
C ASP A 271 19.24 24.07 -7.57
N ASP A 272 19.33 25.40 -7.50
CA ASP A 272 19.22 26.14 -6.25
C ASP A 272 17.85 25.95 -5.58
N PHE A 273 16.77 25.93 -6.37
CA PHE A 273 15.45 25.60 -5.87
C PHE A 273 15.45 24.20 -5.23
N TRP A 274 15.91 23.18 -5.96
CA TRP A 274 15.90 21.79 -5.50
C TRP A 274 16.77 21.56 -4.27
N ASP A 275 17.94 22.18 -4.18
CA ASP A 275 18.87 21.94 -3.06
C ASP A 275 18.52 22.74 -1.81
N ASN A 276 18.02 23.97 -1.99
CA ASN A 276 17.97 24.96 -0.91
C ASN A 276 16.55 25.40 -0.52
N SER A 277 15.53 25.13 -1.33
CA SER A 277 14.14 25.45 -0.97
C SER A 277 13.51 24.36 -0.10
N SER A 278 12.36 24.64 0.51
CA SER A 278 11.56 23.59 1.16
C SER A 278 10.63 22.92 0.15
N GLU A 279 10.20 21.69 0.44
CA GLU A 279 9.16 20.96 -0.31
C GLU A 279 7.82 21.72 -0.42
N GLU A 280 7.60 22.69 0.48
CA GLU A 280 6.44 23.58 0.46
C GLU A 280 6.54 24.72 -0.58
N THR A 281 7.76 25.02 -1.04
CA THR A 281 8.04 26.10 -1.99
C THR A 281 7.55 25.72 -3.38
N VAL A 282 6.86 26.65 -4.04
CA VAL A 282 6.35 26.48 -5.40
C VAL A 282 7.39 26.93 -6.41
N TRP A 283 7.85 26.02 -7.28
CA TRP A 283 8.69 26.35 -8.43
C TRP A 283 7.91 27.15 -9.46
N ASN A 284 8.53 28.24 -9.91
CA ASN A 284 7.97 29.13 -10.93
C ASN A 284 8.86 29.13 -12.18
N MET A 285 8.36 28.53 -13.25
CA MET A 285 9.07 28.44 -14.53
C MET A 285 8.88 29.67 -15.43
N THR A 286 7.94 30.57 -15.12
CA THR A 286 7.60 31.74 -15.97
C THR A 286 8.78 32.62 -16.35
N PRO A 287 9.78 32.89 -15.48
CA PRO A 287 10.94 33.72 -15.86
C PRO A 287 11.73 33.20 -17.07
N TRP A 288 11.63 31.90 -17.35
CA TRP A 288 12.42 31.21 -18.38
C TRP A 288 11.59 30.85 -19.62
N GLN A 289 10.27 31.06 -19.56
CA GLN A 289 9.36 30.88 -20.68
C GLN A 289 9.65 31.91 -21.78
N ASN A 290 9.42 31.52 -23.05
CA ASN A 290 9.57 32.41 -24.21
C ASN A 290 10.98 33.02 -24.35
N THR A 291 12.01 32.29 -23.91
CA THR A 291 13.42 32.70 -23.99
C THR A 291 14.15 31.92 -25.09
N PHE A 292 15.21 32.52 -25.65
CA PHE A 292 16.03 31.89 -26.70
C PHE A 292 16.77 30.66 -26.18
N TRP A 293 16.63 29.54 -26.89
CA TRP A 293 17.36 28.31 -26.63
C TRP A 293 18.85 28.46 -26.89
N ASN A 294 19.65 27.98 -25.95
CA ASN A 294 21.08 27.79 -26.14
C ASN A 294 21.38 26.31 -26.43
N ASN A 295 21.86 26.00 -27.63
CA ASN A 295 22.14 24.62 -28.07
C ASN A 295 23.20 23.86 -27.25
N THR A 296 24.01 24.54 -26.44
CA THR A 296 25.04 23.90 -25.60
C THR A 296 24.71 23.89 -24.12
N GLU A 297 23.73 24.69 -23.69
CA GLU A 297 23.41 24.90 -22.27
C GLU A 297 21.96 24.52 -21.93
N GLY A 298 21.07 24.58 -22.92
CA GLY A 298 19.68 24.20 -22.75
C GLY A 298 19.55 22.73 -22.43
N GLY A 299 18.51 22.40 -21.66
CA GLY A 299 18.20 21.03 -21.31
C GLY A 299 16.71 20.77 -21.24
N GLY A 300 16.35 19.50 -21.20
CA GLY A 300 15.01 19.01 -20.90
C GLY A 300 15.03 18.05 -19.72
N HIS A 301 13.96 18.08 -18.93
CA HIS A 301 13.77 17.17 -17.81
C HIS A 301 12.33 16.69 -17.75
N ALA A 302 12.16 15.38 -17.58
CA ALA A 302 10.86 14.74 -17.44
C ALA A 302 10.60 14.39 -15.98
N VAL A 303 9.45 14.79 -15.48
CA VAL A 303 8.96 14.43 -14.14
C VAL A 303 7.50 14.01 -14.22
N VAL A 304 6.96 13.43 -13.14
CA VAL A 304 5.56 12.98 -13.10
C VAL A 304 4.73 13.89 -12.19
N CYS A 305 3.66 14.44 -12.75
CA CYS A 305 2.59 15.12 -12.02
C CYS A 305 1.62 14.07 -11.47
N VAL A 306 1.54 13.98 -10.14
CA VAL A 306 0.72 13.00 -9.42
C VAL A 306 -0.48 13.63 -8.73
N GLY A 307 -0.64 14.95 -8.82
CA GLY A 307 -1.73 15.61 -8.11
C GLY A 307 -1.71 17.12 -8.21
N TYR A 308 -2.63 17.73 -7.47
CA TYR A 308 -2.79 19.16 -7.41
C TYR A 308 -3.40 19.61 -6.09
N ASN A 309 -3.17 20.87 -5.74
CA ASN A 309 -3.89 21.58 -4.70
C ASN A 309 -4.20 23.00 -5.16
N ASP A 310 -5.48 23.32 -5.33
CA ASP A 310 -5.97 24.67 -5.60
C ASP A 310 -7.05 25.10 -4.60
N THR A 311 -7.01 24.52 -3.38
CA THR A 311 -7.85 24.93 -2.23
C THR A 311 -7.60 26.38 -1.81
N ASP A 312 -6.39 26.88 -2.05
CA ASP A 312 -6.04 28.31 -2.05
C ASP A 312 -5.79 28.77 -3.50
N PRO A 313 -6.76 29.45 -4.15
CA PRO A 313 -6.62 29.92 -5.52
C PRO A 313 -5.46 30.90 -5.74
N ALA A 314 -4.95 31.55 -4.69
CA ALA A 314 -3.81 32.46 -4.80
C ALA A 314 -2.46 31.72 -4.77
N ASN A 315 -2.44 30.46 -4.33
CA ASN A 315 -1.24 29.64 -4.15
C ASN A 315 -1.45 28.22 -4.70
N ARG A 316 -2.06 28.12 -5.88
CA ARG A 316 -2.38 26.84 -6.51
C ARG A 316 -1.16 26.18 -7.14
N TYR A 317 -1.00 24.87 -6.94
CA TYR A 317 0.17 24.12 -7.42
C TYR A 317 -0.15 22.69 -7.87
N TRP A 318 0.68 22.20 -8.78
CA TRP A 318 0.81 20.79 -9.15
C TRP A 318 1.79 20.08 -8.21
N ILE A 319 1.55 18.79 -7.94
CA ILE A 319 2.41 17.92 -7.13
C ILE A 319 3.26 17.08 -8.07
N MET A 320 4.57 17.28 -8.07
CA MET A 320 5.52 16.63 -8.97
C MET A 320 6.43 15.66 -8.22
N VAL A 321 6.70 14.48 -8.78
CA VAL A 321 7.72 13.54 -8.28
C VAL A 321 8.94 13.59 -9.18
N ASN A 322 10.10 13.90 -8.61
CA ASN A 322 11.37 14.02 -9.33
C ASN A 322 12.09 12.66 -9.44
N SER A 323 13.22 12.62 -10.15
CA SER A 323 14.11 11.45 -10.27
C SER A 323 15.55 11.77 -9.88
N TRP A 324 15.76 12.68 -8.92
CA TRP A 324 17.07 13.11 -8.41
C TRP A 324 17.28 12.73 -6.93
N GLY A 325 16.58 11.68 -6.47
CA GLY A 325 16.67 11.26 -5.08
C GLY A 325 16.06 12.27 -4.11
N VAL A 326 16.75 12.50 -3.00
CA VAL A 326 16.34 13.42 -1.93
C VAL A 326 17.33 14.58 -1.80
N SER A 327 16.81 15.75 -1.44
CA SER A 327 17.61 16.87 -0.94
C SER A 327 17.22 17.20 0.50
N LYS A 328 17.98 18.08 1.15
CA LYS A 328 17.61 18.58 2.50
C LYS A 328 16.21 19.23 2.49
N GLY A 329 15.88 19.90 1.39
CA GLY A 329 14.62 20.58 1.16
C GLY A 329 13.46 19.66 0.76
N HIS A 330 13.78 18.58 0.06
CA HIS A 330 12.84 17.68 -0.59
C HIS A 330 13.09 16.23 -0.16
N PRO A 331 12.86 15.90 1.13
CA PRO A 331 13.12 14.57 1.69
C PRO A 331 12.22 13.48 1.11
N ARG A 332 11.09 13.85 0.48
CA ARG A 332 10.21 12.91 -0.20
C ARG A 332 10.50 12.81 -1.70
N GLY A 333 11.48 13.53 -2.24
CA GLY A 333 11.74 13.56 -3.68
C GLY A 333 10.62 14.23 -4.50
N VAL A 334 9.74 14.98 -3.83
CA VAL A 334 8.58 15.66 -4.40
C VAL A 334 8.84 17.17 -4.44
N PHE A 335 8.24 17.88 -5.38
CA PHE A 335 8.23 19.35 -5.38
C PHE A 335 6.92 19.89 -5.97
N ARG A 336 6.70 21.19 -5.79
CA ARG A 336 5.49 21.89 -6.25
C ARG A 336 5.80 22.74 -7.46
N VAL A 337 4.90 22.76 -8.44
CA VAL A 337 4.99 23.64 -9.61
C VAL A 337 3.77 24.55 -9.64
N SER A 338 3.96 25.84 -9.90
CA SER A 338 2.86 26.79 -9.99
C SER A 338 1.88 26.39 -11.09
N MET A 339 0.57 26.49 -10.84
CA MET A 339 -0.40 26.38 -11.94
C MET A 339 -0.47 27.67 -12.78
N ASP A 340 -0.04 28.80 -12.23
CA ASP A 340 -0.12 30.13 -12.83
C ASP A 340 1.08 30.41 -13.74
N MET A 341 1.09 29.74 -14.89
CA MET A 341 2.15 29.82 -15.89
C MET A 341 1.56 29.88 -17.31
N ASP A 342 2.35 30.34 -18.29
CA ASP A 342 1.92 30.36 -19.69
C ASP A 342 1.98 28.93 -20.27
N TYR A 343 0.83 28.27 -20.40
CA TYR A 343 0.76 26.91 -20.96
C TYR A 343 1.04 26.85 -22.45
N SER A 344 1.01 28.00 -23.14
CA SER A 344 1.35 28.09 -24.57
C SER A 344 2.80 28.51 -24.80
N ALA A 345 3.56 28.73 -23.72
CA ALA A 345 4.94 29.17 -23.75
C ALA A 345 5.81 28.33 -24.70
N THR A 346 6.75 29.02 -25.33
CA THR A 346 7.66 28.43 -26.31
C THR A 346 9.10 28.49 -25.85
N VAL A 347 9.90 27.55 -26.34
CA VAL A 347 11.34 27.69 -26.44
C VAL A 347 11.64 28.40 -27.76
N GLN A 348 12.25 29.58 -27.73
CA GLN A 348 12.48 30.36 -28.94
C GLN A 348 13.73 29.91 -29.70
N PHE A 349 13.59 29.68 -31.00
CA PHE A 349 14.71 29.45 -31.91
C PHE A 349 14.88 30.63 -32.87
N LYS A 350 16.10 30.81 -33.39
CA LYS A 350 16.41 31.88 -34.37
C LYS A 350 15.57 31.78 -35.66
N ASP A 351 15.01 30.61 -35.95
CA ASP A 351 14.25 30.31 -37.17
C ASP A 351 12.72 30.37 -36.98
N SER A 352 12.22 30.89 -35.85
CA SER A 352 10.79 31.18 -35.57
C SER A 352 9.80 29.99 -35.49
N ASP A 353 10.19 28.90 -34.84
CA ASP A 353 9.31 27.71 -34.64
C ASP A 353 8.50 27.76 -33.33
N ASP A 354 7.26 27.26 -33.37
CA ASP A 354 6.35 27.09 -32.22
C ASP A 354 6.64 25.80 -31.43
N SER A 355 7.81 25.74 -30.78
CA SER A 355 8.22 24.61 -29.94
C SER A 355 7.81 24.85 -28.49
N ALA A 356 6.98 24.00 -27.92
CA ALA A 356 6.47 24.18 -26.57
C ALA A 356 7.59 24.11 -25.51
N ALA A 357 7.51 24.97 -24.49
CA ALA A 357 8.39 24.95 -23.31
C ALA A 357 8.08 23.81 -22.33
N GLN A 358 6.87 23.26 -22.44
CA GLN A 358 6.35 22.21 -21.59
C GLN A 358 5.41 21.31 -22.40
N LEU A 359 5.57 20.00 -22.24
CA LEU A 359 4.77 18.97 -22.91
C LEU A 359 4.02 18.19 -21.84
N TRP A 360 2.69 18.16 -21.94
CA TRP A 360 1.80 17.53 -20.97
C TRP A 360 1.13 16.30 -21.58
N GLN A 361 1.48 15.12 -21.07
CA GLN A 361 1.14 13.84 -21.69
C GLN A 361 0.81 12.77 -20.65
N THR A 362 0.18 11.69 -21.07
CA THR A 362 -0.06 10.52 -20.22
C THR A 362 -0.03 9.25 -21.06
N LEU A 363 -0.04 8.11 -20.40
CA LEU A 363 -0.13 6.80 -21.04
C LEU A 363 -1.54 6.26 -20.88
N ASN A 364 -2.13 5.83 -21.99
CA ASN A 364 -3.26 4.91 -22.02
C ASN A 364 -2.69 3.50 -22.02
N VAL A 365 -2.30 3.05 -20.82
CA VAL A 365 -1.77 1.72 -20.57
C VAL A 365 -2.85 0.88 -19.91
N SER A 366 -3.00 -0.37 -20.36
CA SER A 366 -3.74 -1.38 -19.62
C SER A 366 -2.88 -2.61 -19.43
N PHE A 367 -2.75 -3.03 -18.18
CA PHE A 367 -2.15 -4.29 -17.84
C PHE A 367 -3.19 -5.40 -17.96
N ALA A 368 -2.76 -6.58 -18.39
CA ALA A 368 -3.57 -7.77 -18.19
C ALA A 368 -3.92 -7.84 -16.70
N SER A 369 -5.11 -8.35 -16.37
CA SER A 369 -5.45 -8.60 -14.97
C SER A 369 -4.37 -9.51 -14.40
N THR A 370 -3.51 -8.97 -13.55
CA THR A 370 -2.66 -9.79 -12.71
C THR A 370 -3.63 -10.55 -11.81
N PRO A 371 -3.76 -11.89 -11.92
CA PRO A 371 -4.46 -12.59 -10.87
C PRO A 371 -3.76 -12.17 -9.57
N SER A 372 -4.54 -11.71 -8.59
CA SER A 372 -4.00 -11.55 -7.22
C SER A 372 -3.13 -12.78 -6.96
N PRO A 373 -1.85 -12.62 -6.57
CA PRO A 373 -0.95 -13.75 -6.47
C PRO A 373 -1.68 -14.85 -5.73
N SER A 374 -1.88 -15.99 -6.41
CA SER A 374 -2.71 -17.06 -5.88
C SER A 374 -2.23 -17.33 -4.45
N PRO A 375 -3.13 -17.36 -3.45
CA PRO A 375 -2.72 -17.52 -2.07
C PRO A 375 -1.70 -18.66 -1.95
N LYS A 376 -0.59 -18.41 -1.27
CA LYS A 376 0.52 -19.37 -1.17
C LYS A 376 0.23 -20.34 -0.04
N GLU A 377 0.23 -21.63 -0.38
CA GLU A 377 0.00 -22.68 0.60
C GLU A 377 1.20 -22.81 1.56
N ILE A 378 0.94 -22.72 2.86
CA ILE A 378 1.85 -23.12 3.93
C ILE A 378 1.50 -24.56 4.31
N SER A 379 2.27 -25.52 3.80
CA SER A 379 2.01 -26.96 3.95
C SER A 379 2.96 -27.69 4.90
N SER A 380 3.97 -26.99 5.44
CA SER A 380 4.95 -27.51 6.40
C SER A 380 5.60 -26.37 7.19
N LEU A 381 6.19 -26.71 8.35
CA LEU A 381 6.99 -25.81 9.18
C LEU A 381 8.46 -26.27 9.20
N PRO A 382 9.43 -25.35 9.40
CA PRO A 382 9.25 -23.89 9.42
C PRO A 382 8.90 -23.34 8.03
N TYR A 383 8.30 -22.15 7.98
CA TYR A 383 7.98 -21.44 6.74
C TYR A 383 8.39 -19.97 6.83
N THR A 384 8.87 -19.39 5.72
CA THR A 384 9.21 -17.97 5.64
C THR A 384 8.37 -17.26 4.58
N CYS A 385 7.59 -16.27 5.01
CA CYS A 385 6.91 -15.32 4.14
C CYS A 385 7.88 -14.19 3.78
N SER A 386 8.70 -14.40 2.75
CA SER A 386 9.75 -13.46 2.31
C SER A 386 9.35 -12.58 1.13
N VAL A 387 8.10 -12.66 0.67
CA VAL A 387 7.56 -11.84 -0.41
C VAL A 387 6.13 -11.42 -0.05
N PRO A 388 5.67 -10.22 -0.46
CA PRO A 388 4.30 -9.79 -0.21
C PRO A 388 3.25 -10.78 -0.78
N GLY A 389 2.04 -10.70 -0.22
CA GLY A 389 0.86 -11.41 -0.72
C GLY A 389 0.14 -12.28 0.31
N GLU A 390 -0.82 -13.05 -0.18
CA GLU A 390 -1.66 -13.92 0.65
C GLU A 390 -1.04 -15.30 0.82
N TYR A 391 -1.16 -15.83 2.03
CA TYR A 391 -0.71 -17.15 2.46
C TYR A 391 -1.85 -17.85 3.20
N TYR A 392 -1.93 -19.17 3.10
CA TYR A 392 -2.92 -19.92 3.85
C TYR A 392 -2.42 -21.28 4.34
N LEU A 393 -2.97 -21.74 5.46
CA LEU A 393 -2.79 -23.13 5.90
C LEU A 393 -3.79 -24.03 5.18
N SER A 394 -3.33 -25.15 4.65
CA SER A 394 -4.19 -26.18 4.02
C SER A 394 -4.56 -27.33 4.95
N LYS A 395 -3.91 -27.39 6.10
CA LYS A 395 -4.04 -28.45 7.11
C LYS A 395 -3.43 -27.96 8.42
N ASP A 396 -3.70 -28.71 9.49
CA ASP A 396 -3.03 -28.51 10.76
C ASP A 396 -1.51 -28.77 10.62
N LEU A 397 -0.72 -27.84 11.14
CA LEU A 397 0.73 -27.86 11.14
C LEU A 397 1.24 -27.98 12.58
N ILE A 398 2.02 -29.03 12.84
CA ILE A 398 2.57 -29.35 14.15
C ILE A 398 4.09 -29.39 14.06
N SER A 399 4.75 -28.51 14.81
CA SER A 399 6.21 -28.46 14.93
C SER A 399 6.70 -29.41 16.02
N SER A 400 7.76 -30.17 15.74
CA SER A 400 8.45 -31.01 16.72
C SER A 400 9.63 -30.32 17.41
N ASP A 401 10.23 -29.32 16.77
CA ASP A 401 11.59 -28.87 17.06
C ASP A 401 11.95 -27.48 16.48
N ALA A 402 11.03 -26.79 15.80
CA ALA A 402 11.34 -25.46 15.25
C ALA A 402 11.28 -24.35 16.32
N ASP A 403 12.31 -23.50 16.33
CA ASP A 403 12.32 -22.25 17.12
C ASP A 403 11.31 -21.22 16.59
N THR A 404 10.93 -21.31 15.31
CA THR A 404 9.92 -20.44 14.70
C THR A 404 9.06 -21.23 13.73
N GLY A 405 7.73 -21.16 13.88
CA GLY A 405 6.78 -21.78 12.95
C GLY A 405 6.75 -21.05 11.61
N ILE A 406 6.26 -19.81 11.62
CA ILE A 406 6.20 -18.95 10.43
C ILE A 406 6.98 -17.66 10.72
N LEU A 407 8.00 -17.38 9.91
CA LEU A 407 8.74 -16.13 9.92
C LEU A 407 8.22 -15.21 8.82
N VAL A 408 7.82 -13.99 9.16
CA VAL A 408 7.42 -12.95 8.21
C VAL A 408 8.52 -11.90 8.12
N THR A 409 9.10 -11.77 6.93
CA THR A 409 10.12 -10.75 6.64
C THR A 409 9.68 -9.77 5.57
N ALA A 410 8.60 -10.06 4.83
CA ALA A 410 8.04 -9.16 3.83
C ALA A 410 6.90 -8.31 4.39
N GLN A 411 6.67 -7.16 3.75
CA GLN A 411 5.53 -6.29 3.99
C GLN A 411 4.29 -6.81 3.26
N ASN A 412 3.11 -6.31 3.62
CA ASN A 412 1.83 -6.60 2.98
C ASN A 412 1.55 -8.11 2.86
N VAL A 413 1.72 -8.81 3.99
CA VAL A 413 1.52 -10.26 4.09
C VAL A 413 0.20 -10.53 4.80
N THR A 414 -0.66 -11.35 4.19
CA THR A 414 -1.84 -11.89 4.88
C THR A 414 -1.67 -13.38 5.10
N ILE A 415 -1.85 -13.86 6.32
CA ILE A 415 -1.84 -15.28 6.68
C ILE A 415 -3.25 -15.67 7.13
N ASP A 416 -3.95 -16.43 6.31
CA ASP A 416 -5.27 -17.01 6.63
C ASP A 416 -5.12 -18.48 7.04
N GLY A 417 -5.37 -18.77 8.31
CA GLY A 417 -5.32 -20.14 8.82
C GLY A 417 -6.42 -21.04 8.30
N LYS A 418 -7.51 -20.49 7.75
CA LYS A 418 -8.70 -21.26 7.34
C LYS A 418 -9.27 -22.15 8.46
N GLY A 419 -9.06 -21.75 9.72
CA GLY A 419 -9.44 -22.48 10.92
C GLY A 419 -8.46 -23.60 11.33
N HIS A 420 -7.32 -23.75 10.65
CA HIS A 420 -6.33 -24.79 10.95
C HIS A 420 -5.46 -24.46 12.16
N LEU A 421 -4.93 -25.53 12.75
CA LEU A 421 -4.05 -25.49 13.92
C LEU A 421 -2.59 -25.25 13.52
N LEU A 422 -1.93 -24.29 14.17
CA LEU A 422 -0.49 -24.05 14.17
C LEU A 422 0.06 -24.36 15.58
N ARG A 423 0.57 -25.58 15.78
CA ARG A 423 0.99 -26.07 17.10
C ARG A 423 2.50 -26.20 17.24
N GLY A 424 3.05 -25.66 18.31
CA GLY A 424 4.46 -25.77 18.69
C GLY A 424 4.75 -26.96 19.61
N SER A 425 6.01 -27.06 20.03
CA SER A 425 6.50 -28.07 20.97
C SER A 425 6.56 -27.59 22.43
N GLY A 426 6.29 -26.30 22.69
CA GLY A 426 6.36 -25.65 24.00
C GLY A 426 7.79 -25.40 24.48
N GLN A 427 8.78 -25.43 23.57
CA GLN A 427 10.18 -25.17 23.89
C GLN A 427 10.41 -23.69 24.21
N GLN A 428 11.37 -23.42 25.08
CA GLN A 428 11.83 -22.05 25.33
C GLN A 428 12.47 -21.48 24.07
N GLY A 429 12.17 -20.23 23.74
CA GLY A 429 12.56 -19.52 22.51
C GLY A 429 11.61 -19.75 21.33
N SER A 430 10.58 -20.60 21.47
CA SER A 430 9.75 -21.00 20.34
C SER A 430 8.62 -20.00 20.04
N VAL A 431 8.50 -19.60 18.78
CA VAL A 431 7.49 -18.63 18.32
C VAL A 431 6.60 -19.24 17.24
N GLY A 432 5.27 -19.12 17.38
CA GLY A 432 4.33 -19.58 16.35
C GLY A 432 4.44 -18.78 15.06
N ILE A 433 4.17 -17.47 15.15
CA ILE A 433 4.36 -16.50 14.07
C ILE A 433 5.27 -15.37 14.55
N LEU A 434 6.40 -15.16 13.88
CA LEU A 434 7.35 -14.10 14.17
C LEU A 434 7.34 -13.08 13.03
N ALA A 435 7.04 -11.82 13.32
CA ALA A 435 7.30 -10.71 12.41
C ALA A 435 8.65 -10.10 12.77
N TYR A 436 9.62 -10.19 11.86
CA TYR A 436 10.96 -9.62 12.06
C TYR A 436 11.68 -9.46 10.72
N ASN A 437 12.09 -8.22 10.40
CA ASN A 437 12.83 -7.91 9.18
C ASN A 437 14.15 -7.19 9.48
N ASN A 438 15.05 -7.84 10.22
CA ASN A 438 16.42 -7.35 10.47
C ASN A 438 16.52 -5.89 10.98
N GLY A 439 15.50 -5.41 11.69
CA GLY A 439 15.43 -4.05 12.24
C GLY A 439 14.50 -3.12 11.47
N ASP A 440 14.17 -3.42 10.21
CA ASP A 440 13.16 -2.68 9.45
C ASP A 440 11.73 -3.07 9.86
N PRO A 441 10.75 -2.17 9.67
CA PRO A 441 9.37 -2.49 9.97
C PRO A 441 8.82 -3.63 9.11
N VAL A 442 7.98 -4.48 9.70
CA VAL A 442 7.09 -5.40 8.98
C VAL A 442 5.72 -4.72 8.86
N ASP A 443 5.54 -4.00 7.76
CA ASP A 443 4.32 -3.24 7.48
C ASP A 443 3.22 -4.11 6.85
N GLY A 444 1.96 -3.89 7.22
CA GLY A 444 0.82 -4.55 6.57
C GLY A 444 0.69 -6.05 6.82
N LEU A 445 1.11 -6.56 7.99
CA LEU A 445 0.93 -7.97 8.36
C LEU A 445 -0.47 -8.23 8.94
N ASN A 446 -1.26 -9.05 8.27
CA ASN A 446 -2.58 -9.49 8.72
C ASN A 446 -2.56 -11.00 9.04
N ILE A 447 -2.94 -11.37 10.26
CA ILE A 447 -3.03 -12.76 10.73
C ILE A 447 -4.49 -13.05 11.07
N THR A 448 -5.11 -14.03 10.40
CA THR A 448 -6.54 -14.32 10.59
C THR A 448 -6.85 -15.81 10.66
N ASN A 449 -7.93 -16.15 11.37
CA ASN A 449 -8.61 -17.45 11.29
C ASN A 449 -7.69 -18.64 11.60
N LEU A 450 -6.90 -18.52 12.67
CA LEU A 450 -5.93 -19.53 13.12
C LEU A 450 -6.29 -20.06 14.51
N ALA A 451 -5.90 -21.31 14.76
CA ALA A 451 -5.73 -21.82 16.12
C ALA A 451 -4.23 -21.98 16.40
N ILE A 452 -3.63 -21.16 17.26
CA ILE A 452 -2.20 -21.20 17.58
C ILE A 452 -2.04 -21.76 19.00
N SER A 453 -1.18 -22.77 19.19
CA SER A 453 -1.00 -23.31 20.55
C SER A 453 0.37 -23.90 20.85
N ASN A 454 0.72 -23.97 22.14
CA ASN A 454 1.89 -24.68 22.65
C ASN A 454 3.22 -24.13 22.10
N TRP A 455 3.34 -22.80 22.02
CA TRP A 455 4.59 -22.08 21.73
C TRP A 455 5.07 -21.35 23.00
N GLU A 456 6.28 -20.79 23.03
CA GLU A 456 6.59 -19.79 24.08
C GLU A 456 5.79 -18.52 23.82
N ASP A 457 5.89 -17.99 22.61
CA ASP A 457 5.08 -16.89 22.10
C ASP A 457 4.21 -17.37 20.93
N GLY A 458 2.89 -17.15 21.01
CA GLY A 458 1.97 -17.52 19.92
C GLY A 458 2.23 -16.68 18.67
N CYS A 459 2.07 -15.36 18.82
CA CYS A 459 2.46 -14.36 17.83
C CYS A 459 3.44 -13.38 18.48
N TYR A 460 4.64 -13.24 17.93
CA TYR A 460 5.59 -12.21 18.32
C TYR A 460 5.76 -11.20 17.18
N LEU A 461 5.22 -10.00 17.38
CA LEU A 461 5.22 -8.92 16.41
C LEU A 461 6.23 -7.85 16.82
N TYR A 462 7.44 -7.97 16.28
CA TYR A 462 8.54 -7.05 16.53
C TYR A 462 8.63 -5.99 15.42
N HIS A 463 8.50 -4.72 15.79
CA HIS A 463 8.51 -3.58 14.86
C HIS A 463 7.51 -3.75 13.70
N ALA A 464 6.31 -4.26 13.99
CA ALA A 464 5.25 -4.42 13.01
C ALA A 464 4.40 -3.14 12.91
N THR A 465 3.99 -2.75 11.70
CA THR A 465 3.17 -1.55 11.47
C THR A 465 1.93 -1.85 10.63
N ASP A 466 0.86 -1.08 10.85
CA ASP A 466 -0.34 -1.01 9.99
C ASP A 466 -0.94 -2.37 9.57
N GLY A 467 -1.17 -3.26 10.53
CA GLY A 467 -1.63 -4.64 10.31
C GLY A 467 -2.67 -5.13 11.33
N SER A 468 -2.98 -6.42 11.29
CA SER A 468 -3.99 -7.01 12.19
C SER A 468 -3.65 -8.41 12.72
N VAL A 469 -4.21 -8.71 13.90
CA VAL A 469 -4.43 -10.09 14.35
C VAL A 469 -5.90 -10.21 14.67
N ASN A 470 -6.63 -11.02 13.90
CA ASN A 470 -8.07 -11.17 14.06
C ASN A 470 -8.57 -12.61 13.97
N ASP A 471 -9.76 -12.86 14.51
CA ASP A 471 -10.47 -14.15 14.44
C ASP A 471 -9.58 -15.36 14.82
N THR A 472 -8.63 -15.17 15.73
CA THR A 472 -7.61 -16.17 16.06
C THR A 472 -7.76 -16.64 17.50
N THR A 473 -7.66 -17.95 17.72
CA THR A 473 -7.57 -18.54 19.06
C THR A 473 -6.11 -18.83 19.37
N ILE A 474 -5.55 -18.23 20.42
CA ILE A 474 -4.19 -18.47 20.87
C ILE A 474 -4.20 -19.04 22.29
N SER A 475 -3.70 -20.25 22.46
CA SER A 475 -3.74 -20.95 23.74
C SER A 475 -2.50 -21.72 24.14
N ASP A 476 -2.38 -21.96 25.45
CA ASP A 476 -1.33 -22.80 26.03
C ASP A 476 0.10 -22.34 25.68
N CYS A 477 0.29 -21.04 25.42
CA CYS A 477 1.62 -20.47 25.24
C CYS A 477 2.30 -20.26 26.60
N SER A 478 3.56 -20.70 26.72
CA SER A 478 4.29 -20.67 27.99
C SER A 478 4.73 -19.27 28.42
N TYR A 479 4.69 -18.28 27.51
CA TYR A 479 4.95 -16.87 27.80
C TYR A 479 3.82 -15.94 27.36
N ALA A 480 3.65 -15.62 26.08
CA ALA A 480 2.57 -14.73 25.64
C ALA A 480 1.73 -15.34 24.52
N GLY A 481 0.41 -15.08 24.54
CA GLY A 481 -0.43 -15.36 23.37
C GLY A 481 -0.04 -14.44 22.22
N ILE A 482 -0.10 -13.13 22.45
CA ILE A 482 0.41 -12.09 21.55
C ILE A 482 1.46 -11.26 22.28
N PHE A 483 2.65 -11.12 21.70
CA PHE A 483 3.69 -10.23 22.19
C PHE A 483 3.96 -9.13 21.15
N LEU A 484 3.75 -7.88 21.53
CA LEU A 484 4.06 -6.69 20.74
C LEU A 484 5.31 -6.00 21.28
N ASP A 485 6.30 -5.76 20.41
CA ASP A 485 7.57 -5.15 20.82
C ASP A 485 8.23 -4.28 19.76
N GLY A 486 9.26 -3.52 20.13
CA GLY A 486 10.22 -2.97 19.17
C GLY A 486 9.72 -1.78 18.36
N GLY A 487 8.78 -0.99 18.90
CA GLY A 487 8.20 0.16 18.18
C GLY A 487 6.98 -0.20 17.34
N THR A 488 6.39 -1.38 17.55
CA THR A 488 5.14 -1.81 16.90
C THR A 488 4.02 -0.78 17.08
N ALA A 489 3.35 -0.43 15.98
CA ALA A 489 2.29 0.59 15.97
C ALA A 489 1.20 0.36 14.91
N GLY A 490 0.05 1.01 15.04
CA GLY A 490 -1.01 0.97 14.02
C GLY A 490 -1.68 -0.40 13.86
N LEU A 491 -1.68 -1.25 14.89
CA LEU A 491 -2.25 -2.60 14.79
C LEU A 491 -3.68 -2.69 15.31
N ALA A 492 -4.51 -3.44 14.59
CA ALA A 492 -5.83 -3.88 15.03
C ALA A 492 -5.78 -5.32 15.56
N ILE A 493 -6.09 -5.50 16.85
CA ILE A 493 -6.18 -6.79 17.53
C ILE A 493 -7.63 -6.99 17.90
N ALA A 494 -8.36 -7.78 17.10
CA ALA A 494 -9.81 -7.88 17.23
C ALA A 494 -10.35 -9.31 17.14
N ASP A 495 -11.48 -9.59 17.80
CA ASP A 495 -12.19 -10.87 17.65
C ASP A 495 -11.37 -12.12 18.03
N ASN A 496 -10.30 -11.96 18.82
CA ASN A 496 -9.44 -13.07 19.22
C ASN A 496 -9.90 -13.72 20.52
N THR A 497 -9.52 -14.98 20.71
CA THR A 497 -9.60 -15.67 22.01
C THR A 497 -8.21 -15.99 22.51
N LEU A 498 -7.75 -15.30 23.56
CA LEU A 498 -6.43 -15.50 24.18
C LEU A 498 -6.63 -16.18 25.53
N THR A 499 -6.34 -17.48 25.60
CA THR A 499 -6.70 -18.30 26.77
C THR A 499 -5.61 -19.27 27.22
N ALA A 500 -5.52 -19.52 28.53
CA ALA A 500 -4.54 -20.45 29.11
C ALA A 500 -3.06 -20.15 28.82
N ASN A 501 -2.73 -18.94 28.35
CA ASN A 501 -1.35 -18.49 28.17
C ASN A 501 -0.79 -17.95 29.50
N TYR A 502 0.53 -17.74 29.61
CA TYR A 502 1.07 -17.06 30.78
C TYR A 502 0.64 -15.59 30.84
N TYR A 503 0.80 -14.86 29.73
CA TYR A 503 0.13 -13.59 29.43
C TYR A 503 -0.82 -13.77 28.23
N GLY A 504 -2.02 -13.19 28.30
CA GLY A 504 -2.89 -13.15 27.12
C GLY A 504 -2.25 -12.29 26.02
N LEU A 505 -2.01 -11.03 26.33
CA LEU A 505 -1.26 -10.09 25.49
C LEU A 505 -0.22 -9.33 26.32
N LEU A 506 1.02 -9.29 25.83
CA LEU A 506 2.13 -8.54 26.37
C LEU A 506 2.52 -7.44 25.40
N SER A 507 2.74 -6.22 25.92
CA SER A 507 3.14 -5.07 25.10
C SER A 507 4.34 -4.35 25.70
N ARG A 508 5.36 -4.09 24.88
CA ARG A 508 6.53 -3.30 25.22
C ARG A 508 6.88 -2.33 24.09
N SER A 509 6.90 -1.03 24.38
CA SER A 509 7.27 0.00 23.40
C SER A 509 6.35 0.01 22.17
N THR A 510 5.05 0.24 22.40
CA THR A 510 4.04 0.30 21.34
C THR A 510 3.27 1.62 21.32
N ALA A 511 2.64 1.92 20.20
CA ALA A 511 1.74 3.06 20.06
C ALA A 511 0.57 2.76 19.12
N ASP A 512 -0.56 3.45 19.27
CA ASP A 512 -1.70 3.35 18.35
C ASP A 512 -2.15 1.89 18.09
N ILE A 513 -2.36 1.15 19.18
CA ILE A 513 -2.86 -0.22 19.13
C ILE A 513 -4.35 -0.20 19.47
N ARG A 514 -5.17 -0.87 18.66
CA ARG A 514 -6.60 -1.07 18.91
C ARG A 514 -6.84 -2.50 19.35
N ILE A 515 -7.21 -2.69 20.62
CA ILE A 515 -7.56 -3.99 21.18
C ILE A 515 -9.07 -3.97 21.40
N GLU A 516 -9.82 -4.59 20.51
CA GLU A 516 -11.28 -4.50 20.48
C GLU A 516 -11.94 -5.88 20.36
N HIS A 517 -13.06 -6.11 21.05
CA HIS A 517 -13.84 -7.34 20.86
C HIS A 517 -13.09 -8.68 21.11
N ASN A 518 -12.07 -8.70 21.98
CA ASN A 518 -11.31 -9.92 22.31
C ASN A 518 -11.83 -10.61 23.58
N ARG A 519 -11.79 -11.95 23.61
CA ARG A 519 -11.97 -12.78 24.82
C ARG A 519 -10.62 -13.16 25.39
N ILE A 520 -10.22 -12.51 26.48
CA ILE A 520 -8.92 -12.73 27.13
C ILE A 520 -9.18 -13.36 28.49
N THR A 521 -9.03 -14.67 28.60
CA THR A 521 -9.55 -15.44 29.73
C THR A 521 -8.58 -16.49 30.25
N GLN A 522 -8.62 -16.80 31.54
CA GLN A 522 -7.87 -17.91 32.15
C GLN A 522 -6.35 -17.91 31.91
N ASN A 523 -5.75 -16.74 31.64
CA ASN A 523 -4.30 -16.60 31.54
C ASN A 523 -3.67 -16.64 32.93
N GLN A 524 -2.48 -17.26 33.03
CA GLN A 524 -1.91 -17.71 34.31
C GLN A 524 -1.39 -16.56 35.16
N ASN A 525 -0.75 -15.56 34.54
CA ASN A 525 -0.22 -14.39 35.22
C ASN A 525 -1.14 -13.18 35.07
N ALA A 526 -1.33 -12.70 33.85
CA ALA A 526 -2.26 -11.60 33.56
C ALA A 526 -2.94 -11.74 32.20
N GLY A 527 -4.14 -11.16 32.06
CA GLY A 527 -4.79 -11.01 30.75
C GLY A 527 -3.97 -10.09 29.84
N LEU A 528 -3.71 -8.88 30.33
CA LEU A 528 -2.87 -7.87 29.68
C LEU A 528 -1.69 -7.49 30.58
N ASP A 529 -0.49 -7.41 30.01
CA ASP A 529 0.66 -6.77 30.64
C ASP A 529 1.19 -5.65 29.72
N LEU A 530 0.96 -4.39 30.14
CA LEU A 530 1.18 -3.21 29.31
C LEU A 530 2.37 -2.41 29.83
N ILE A 531 3.59 -2.84 29.51
CA ILE A 531 4.84 -2.24 30.03
C ILE A 531 5.01 -0.80 29.52
N SER A 532 4.78 -0.58 28.23
CA SER A 532 4.78 0.73 27.59
C SER A 532 3.89 0.69 26.36
N MET A 533 2.86 1.54 26.35
CA MET A 533 1.86 1.67 25.29
C MET A 533 1.34 3.12 25.27
N ASN A 534 1.21 3.73 24.09
CA ASN A 534 0.79 5.12 23.94
C ASN A 534 -0.35 5.30 22.94
N GLN A 535 -1.27 6.21 23.23
CA GLN A 535 -2.34 6.62 22.30
C GLN A 535 -3.16 5.45 21.73
N SER A 536 -3.38 4.43 22.56
CA SER A 536 -4.07 3.20 22.17
C SER A 536 -5.52 3.18 22.65
N LEU A 537 -6.32 2.30 22.06
CA LEU A 537 -7.71 2.05 22.44
C LEU A 537 -7.87 0.59 22.89
N ILE A 538 -8.47 0.40 24.06
CA ILE A 538 -8.84 -0.91 24.59
C ILE A 538 -10.32 -0.84 24.97
N ALA A 539 -11.19 -1.39 24.13
CA ALA A 539 -12.64 -1.28 24.28
C ALA A 539 -13.35 -2.58 23.88
N ASP A 540 -14.54 -2.83 24.43
CA ASP A 540 -15.40 -3.97 24.05
C ASP A 540 -14.78 -5.36 24.23
N ASN A 541 -13.76 -5.49 25.08
CA ASN A 541 -13.14 -6.78 25.38
C ASN A 541 -13.79 -7.47 26.58
N GLN A 542 -13.61 -8.79 26.67
CA GLN A 542 -13.99 -9.59 27.82
C GLN A 542 -12.76 -10.13 28.55
N PHE A 543 -12.46 -9.55 29.72
CA PHE A 543 -11.36 -9.96 30.58
C PHE A 543 -11.87 -10.82 31.75
N ILE A 544 -11.48 -12.10 31.78
CA ILE A 544 -11.82 -13.04 32.86
C ILE A 544 -10.57 -13.80 33.28
N ASN A 545 -9.68 -13.13 34.01
CA ASN A 545 -8.43 -13.68 34.51
C ASN A 545 -8.32 -13.44 36.02
N LYS A 546 -7.37 -14.11 36.68
CA LYS A 546 -7.08 -13.81 38.08
C LYS A 546 -6.55 -12.37 38.24
N ILE A 547 -5.76 -11.92 37.28
CA ILE A 547 -5.31 -10.54 37.12
C ILE A 547 -5.64 -10.15 35.69
N ASN A 548 -6.55 -9.21 35.48
CA ASN A 548 -6.93 -8.79 34.11
C ASN A 548 -5.87 -7.89 33.48
N LEU A 549 -5.25 -7.01 34.28
CA LEU A 549 -4.32 -6.01 33.81
C LEU A 549 -3.16 -5.82 34.78
N ALA A 550 -1.94 -5.89 34.26
CA ALA A 550 -0.74 -5.37 34.89
C ALA A 550 -0.34 -4.05 34.18
N LEU A 551 -0.32 -2.95 34.94
CA LEU A 551 -0.10 -1.60 34.41
C LEU A 551 0.92 -0.84 35.28
N PRO A 552 2.10 -0.47 34.76
CA PRO A 552 3.09 0.30 35.48
C PRO A 552 2.71 1.79 35.58
N THR A 553 3.32 2.49 36.54
CA THR A 553 3.13 3.94 36.72
C THR A 553 3.72 4.72 35.54
N GLY A 554 2.88 5.28 34.67
CA GLY A 554 3.30 6.11 33.53
C GLY A 554 2.44 5.95 32.28
N VAL A 555 1.75 4.81 32.13
CA VAL A 555 0.80 4.58 31.03
C VAL A 555 -0.51 5.32 31.32
N THR A 556 -0.75 6.42 30.61
CA THR A 556 -1.87 7.35 30.89
C THR A 556 -2.62 7.82 29.65
N THR A 557 -2.21 7.37 28.46
CA THR A 557 -2.76 7.81 27.17
C THR A 557 -3.63 6.74 26.50
N ILE A 558 -4.03 5.70 27.25
CA ILE A 558 -4.93 4.64 26.78
C ILE A 558 -6.38 5.09 26.98
N ALA A 559 -7.18 5.02 25.91
CA ALA A 559 -8.63 5.08 26.01
C ALA A 559 -9.17 3.69 26.36
N TRP A 560 -10.01 3.60 27.40
CA TRP A 560 -10.57 2.34 27.90
C TRP A 560 -12.02 2.09 27.45
N ASN A 561 -12.56 3.00 26.65
CA ASN A 561 -13.90 2.90 26.11
C ASN A 561 -14.03 3.80 24.88
N THR A 562 -14.97 3.47 24.02
CA THR A 562 -15.47 4.34 22.94
C THR A 562 -16.71 5.12 23.43
N SER A 563 -17.33 5.90 22.54
CA SER A 563 -18.69 6.38 22.77
C SER A 563 -19.69 5.24 22.65
N LYS A 564 -20.72 5.23 23.51
CA LYS A 564 -21.84 4.28 23.43
C LYS A 564 -22.38 4.22 22.01
N THR A 565 -22.25 3.05 21.38
CA THR A 565 -22.66 2.81 19.99
C THR A 565 -23.47 1.53 19.93
N THR A 566 -24.49 1.45 19.07
CA THR A 566 -25.29 0.23 18.94
C THR A 566 -24.44 -0.91 18.38
N GLY A 567 -24.58 -2.10 18.97
CA GLY A 567 -23.89 -3.31 18.55
C GLY A 567 -23.80 -4.30 19.70
N GLN A 568 -24.00 -5.59 19.41
CA GLN A 568 -23.95 -6.61 20.45
C GLN A 568 -22.52 -6.76 20.99
N ASN A 569 -22.35 -6.55 22.30
CA ASN A 569 -21.06 -6.72 22.95
C ASN A 569 -20.82 -8.18 23.42
N LEU A 570 -19.58 -8.49 23.82
CA LEU A 570 -19.18 -9.82 24.28
C LEU A 570 -19.85 -10.29 25.58
N ALA A 571 -20.42 -9.37 26.35
CA ALA A 571 -21.18 -9.67 27.55
C ALA A 571 -22.68 -9.92 27.26
N GLY A 572 -23.09 -9.86 25.99
CA GLY A 572 -24.45 -10.11 25.52
C GLY A 572 -25.35 -8.88 25.49
N GLY A 573 -24.85 -7.71 25.91
CA GLY A 573 -25.59 -6.45 25.89
C GLY A 573 -25.70 -5.83 24.49
N PRO A 574 -26.61 -4.85 24.30
CA PRO A 574 -26.95 -4.31 22.98
C PRO A 574 -26.06 -3.18 22.46
N TYR A 575 -25.12 -2.69 23.27
CA TYR A 575 -24.26 -1.56 22.92
C TYR A 575 -22.78 -1.89 23.10
N LEU A 576 -21.96 -1.31 22.24
CA LEU A 576 -20.50 -1.25 22.31
C LEU A 576 -20.06 0.02 23.08
N GLY A 577 -18.95 -0.05 23.79
CA GLY A 577 -18.45 1.02 24.64
C GLY A 577 -17.13 0.67 25.34
N GLY A 578 -17.20 0.20 26.58
CA GLY A 578 -16.04 -0.15 27.41
C GLY A 578 -15.83 -1.66 27.52
N ASN A 579 -15.17 -2.12 28.57
CA ASN A 579 -14.74 -3.52 28.69
C ASN A 579 -15.48 -4.27 29.81
N TYR A 580 -15.55 -5.59 29.69
CA TYR A 580 -16.01 -6.48 30.76
C TYR A 580 -14.83 -6.91 31.64
N TRP A 581 -14.90 -6.56 32.93
CA TRP A 581 -13.88 -6.77 33.96
C TRP A 581 -14.31 -7.82 34.99
N GLY A 582 -14.40 -9.09 34.57
CA GLY A 582 -14.76 -10.21 35.43
C GLY A 582 -13.57 -10.95 36.02
N ASN A 583 -13.84 -12.01 36.77
CA ASN A 583 -12.82 -12.97 37.17
C ASN A 583 -13.38 -14.42 37.27
N PRO A 584 -12.52 -15.46 37.34
CA PRO A 584 -12.98 -16.84 37.38
C PRO A 584 -13.85 -17.21 38.59
N THR A 585 -13.84 -16.40 39.66
CA THR A 585 -14.68 -16.59 40.84
C THR A 585 -15.96 -15.75 40.82
N GLN A 586 -16.26 -15.08 39.70
CA GLN A 586 -17.46 -14.23 39.51
C GLN A 586 -17.60 -13.13 40.56
N THR A 587 -16.48 -12.48 40.85
CA THR A 587 -16.35 -11.42 41.88
C THR A 587 -15.61 -10.20 41.34
N GLY A 588 -15.39 -10.14 40.02
CA GLY A 588 -14.81 -8.99 39.36
C GLY A 588 -15.77 -7.81 39.38
N PHE A 589 -15.30 -6.66 38.91
CA PHE A 589 -16.11 -5.45 38.85
C PHE A 589 -17.40 -5.69 38.04
N SER A 590 -17.27 -6.18 36.81
CA SER A 590 -18.41 -6.40 35.90
C SER A 590 -19.31 -7.55 36.31
N ASP A 591 -18.83 -8.47 37.15
CA ASP A 591 -19.64 -9.56 37.68
C ASP A 591 -20.65 -9.07 38.74
N LEU A 592 -20.36 -7.94 39.40
CA LEU A 592 -21.11 -7.44 40.56
C LEU A 592 -21.69 -6.02 40.37
N ALA A 593 -21.27 -5.30 39.34
CA ALA A 593 -21.72 -3.94 39.07
C ALA A 593 -23.22 -3.88 38.78
N ALA A 594 -23.86 -2.81 39.22
CA ALA A 594 -25.26 -2.55 38.95
C ALA A 594 -25.44 -1.95 37.54
N ASP A 595 -26.50 -2.39 36.88
CA ASP A 595 -27.01 -1.89 35.60
C ASP A 595 -28.51 -1.65 35.79
N GLN A 596 -28.87 -0.52 36.43
CA GLN A 596 -30.25 -0.22 36.78
C GLN A 596 -31.09 0.21 35.58
N ASN A 597 -30.47 0.89 34.61
CA ASN A 597 -31.12 1.29 33.36
C ASN A 597 -31.15 0.17 32.31
N ARG A 598 -30.53 -0.99 32.59
CA ARG A 598 -30.54 -2.20 31.76
C ARG A 598 -29.96 -1.97 30.37
N ASP A 599 -28.99 -1.08 30.26
CA ASP A 599 -28.35 -0.76 29.00
C ASP A 599 -27.09 -1.59 28.73
N GLY A 600 -26.73 -2.51 29.62
CA GLY A 600 -25.59 -3.40 29.48
C GLY A 600 -24.26 -2.78 29.91
N PHE A 601 -24.26 -1.55 30.43
CA PHE A 601 -23.12 -0.91 31.10
C PHE A 601 -23.33 -0.81 32.60
N ALA A 602 -22.23 -0.67 33.34
CA ALA A 602 -22.28 -0.37 34.76
C ALA A 602 -22.69 1.10 34.97
N ASP A 603 -23.59 1.34 35.93
CA ASP A 603 -24.03 2.70 36.31
C ASP A 603 -22.87 3.55 36.89
N SER A 604 -21.74 2.93 37.23
CA SER A 604 -20.55 3.58 37.78
C SER A 604 -19.31 3.24 36.95
N PRO A 605 -18.39 4.20 36.74
CA PRO A 605 -17.15 3.93 36.01
C PRO A 605 -16.23 2.98 36.78
N ASN A 606 -15.42 2.20 36.06
CA ASN A 606 -14.41 1.34 36.65
C ASN A 606 -13.06 2.07 36.73
N GLN A 607 -12.61 2.38 37.94
CA GLN A 607 -11.32 3.02 38.17
C GLN A 607 -10.19 1.98 38.16
N ILE A 608 -9.60 1.77 36.99
CA ILE A 608 -8.53 0.80 36.74
C ILE A 608 -7.22 1.24 37.41
N GLY A 609 -6.91 2.54 37.36
CA GLY A 609 -5.70 3.11 37.93
C GLY A 609 -5.70 4.64 37.87
N ALA A 610 -4.61 5.26 38.33
CA ALA A 610 -4.47 6.72 38.23
C ALA A 610 -4.49 7.16 36.76
N GLY A 611 -5.46 7.99 36.38
CA GLY A 611 -5.66 8.43 34.99
C GLY A 611 -6.21 7.37 34.03
N ASN A 612 -6.50 6.16 34.51
CA ASN A 612 -7.01 5.05 33.71
C ASN A 612 -8.39 4.67 34.24
N ILE A 613 -9.43 5.08 33.51
CA ILE A 613 -10.82 4.89 33.90
C ILE A 613 -11.59 4.41 32.68
N ASP A 614 -12.29 3.29 32.84
CA ASP A 614 -13.29 2.84 31.89
C ASP A 614 -14.63 3.50 32.26
N GLN A 615 -15.11 4.38 31.38
CA GLN A 615 -16.33 5.16 31.62
C GLN A 615 -17.61 4.39 31.29
N LEU A 616 -17.51 3.31 30.50
CA LEU A 616 -18.64 2.49 30.07
C LEU A 616 -18.33 0.99 30.30
N PRO A 617 -18.00 0.56 31.54
CA PRO A 617 -17.67 -0.84 31.76
C PRO A 617 -18.88 -1.72 31.44
N LEU A 618 -18.67 -2.81 30.72
CA LEU A 618 -19.73 -3.79 30.44
C LEU A 618 -20.13 -4.53 31.72
N VAL A 619 -21.38 -4.95 31.83
CA VAL A 619 -21.86 -5.84 32.92
C VAL A 619 -22.30 -7.20 32.40
N ALA A 620 -22.51 -8.15 33.30
CA ALA A 620 -23.06 -9.46 32.93
C ALA A 620 -24.52 -9.28 32.49
N TYR A 621 -24.74 -9.11 31.20
CA TYR A 621 -26.07 -8.80 30.68
C TYR A 621 -26.92 -10.07 30.60
N ALA A 622 -27.80 -10.24 31.58
CA ALA A 622 -28.90 -11.19 31.49
C ALA A 622 -30.13 -10.42 31.03
N ASN A 623 -30.56 -10.58 29.76
CA ASN A 623 -31.75 -9.92 29.24
C ASN A 623 -32.96 -10.27 30.13
N PRO A 624 -33.44 -9.34 30.98
CA PRO A 624 -34.42 -9.69 32.00
C PRO A 624 -35.85 -9.71 31.47
N GLY A 625 -36.05 -9.49 30.16
CA GLY A 625 -37.35 -9.15 29.59
C GLY A 625 -37.79 -7.73 29.98
N PRO A 626 -38.94 -7.26 29.48
CA PRO A 626 -39.44 -5.93 29.80
C PRO A 626 -40.06 -5.87 31.20
N GLN A 627 -40.01 -4.69 31.82
CA GLN A 627 -40.71 -4.41 33.08
C GLN A 627 -42.10 -3.81 32.81
N PRO A 628 -43.04 -3.88 33.79
CA PRO A 628 -44.32 -3.19 33.67
C PRO A 628 -44.16 -1.69 33.44
N ILE A 629 -44.72 -1.19 32.34
CA ILE A 629 -44.70 0.23 31.98
C ILE A 629 -45.73 0.98 32.83
N PRO A 630 -45.35 1.99 33.65
CA PRO A 630 -46.29 2.72 34.49
C PRO A 630 -47.45 3.36 33.69
N PRO A 631 -48.70 3.38 34.21
CA PRO A 631 -49.16 2.87 35.49
C PRO A 631 -49.56 1.38 35.45
N ASN A 632 -49.29 0.66 34.36
CA ASN A 632 -49.68 -0.74 34.21
C ASN A 632 -48.91 -1.61 35.21
N GLN A 633 -49.54 -2.70 35.65
CA GLN A 633 -48.93 -3.67 36.59
C GLN A 633 -48.42 -4.93 35.88
N LEU A 634 -48.80 -5.12 34.63
CA LEU A 634 -48.39 -6.25 33.81
C LEU A 634 -47.21 -5.83 32.93
N ALA A 635 -46.24 -6.73 32.76
CA ALA A 635 -45.14 -6.52 31.86
C ALA A 635 -45.64 -6.62 30.40
N PRO A 636 -45.04 -5.86 29.47
CA PRO A 636 -45.30 -6.02 28.06
C PRO A 636 -45.15 -7.47 27.61
N THR A 637 -45.93 -7.87 26.60
CA THR A 637 -45.80 -9.20 25.97
C THR A 637 -45.47 -9.10 24.49
N ASP A 638 -44.92 -10.19 23.94
CA ASP A 638 -44.59 -10.41 22.53
C ASP A 638 -45.52 -11.54 22.00
N PRO A 639 -46.76 -11.20 21.57
CA PRO A 639 -47.72 -12.15 21.02
C PRO A 639 -47.28 -12.90 19.76
N ASP A 640 -46.47 -12.29 18.89
CA ASP A 640 -46.11 -12.86 17.58
C ASP A 640 -44.71 -13.51 17.52
N HIS A 641 -43.96 -13.40 18.61
CA HIS A 641 -42.62 -13.95 18.83
C HIS A 641 -41.54 -13.35 17.92
N ASP A 642 -41.71 -12.10 17.46
CA ASP A 642 -40.72 -11.37 16.67
C ASP A 642 -39.64 -10.66 17.51
N ARG A 643 -39.76 -10.72 18.85
CA ARG A 643 -38.90 -10.09 19.88
C ARG A 643 -39.13 -8.59 20.08
N LEU A 644 -40.11 -8.00 19.40
CA LEU A 644 -40.68 -6.72 19.77
C LEU A 644 -41.88 -6.98 20.69
N TYR A 645 -42.15 -6.03 21.59
CA TYR A 645 -43.17 -6.22 22.63
C TYR A 645 -44.33 -5.25 22.39
N GLU A 646 -45.21 -5.60 21.44
CA GLU A 646 -46.32 -4.77 20.97
C GLU A 646 -47.52 -4.68 21.94
N ASP A 647 -47.69 -5.63 22.87
CA ASP A 647 -48.68 -5.55 23.95
C ASP A 647 -48.08 -4.80 25.16
N LEU A 648 -47.81 -3.50 24.99
CA LEU A 648 -47.14 -2.64 25.98
C LEU A 648 -47.88 -2.56 27.32
N ASN A 649 -49.20 -2.70 27.34
CA ASN A 649 -49.97 -2.68 28.58
C ASN A 649 -50.15 -4.07 29.22
N GLY A 650 -49.70 -5.13 28.54
CA GLY A 650 -49.65 -6.50 29.04
C GLY A 650 -51.03 -7.17 29.19
N ASN A 651 -52.07 -6.69 28.50
CA ASN A 651 -53.42 -7.24 28.61
C ASN A 651 -53.64 -8.51 27.78
N GLY A 652 -52.62 -8.94 27.02
CA GLY A 652 -52.63 -10.08 26.13
C GLY A 652 -53.22 -9.79 24.75
N LYS A 653 -53.38 -8.52 24.37
CA LYS A 653 -53.84 -8.08 23.05
C LYS A 653 -53.12 -6.82 22.64
N PHE A 654 -52.58 -6.84 21.43
CA PHE A 654 -52.15 -5.65 20.73
C PHE A 654 -53.37 -4.83 20.27
N ASP A 655 -53.61 -3.67 20.89
CA ASP A 655 -54.70 -2.75 20.57
C ASP A 655 -54.32 -1.26 20.73
N PHE A 656 -55.28 -0.35 20.53
CA PHE A 656 -55.03 1.09 20.61
C PHE A 656 -54.58 1.56 22.01
N GLY A 657 -54.82 0.76 23.05
CA GLY A 657 -54.31 0.99 24.40
C GLY A 657 -52.78 0.91 24.49
N ASP A 658 -52.13 0.11 23.63
CA ASP A 658 -50.67 -0.03 23.59
C ASP A 658 -50.00 1.18 22.97
N VAL A 659 -50.53 1.66 21.84
CA VAL A 659 -50.07 2.91 21.20
C VAL A 659 -50.23 4.09 22.16
N THR A 660 -51.32 4.13 22.91
CA THR A 660 -51.56 5.16 23.93
C THR A 660 -50.56 5.03 25.10
N THR A 661 -50.24 3.81 25.52
CA THR A 661 -49.24 3.55 26.57
C THR A 661 -47.87 4.01 26.10
N PHE A 662 -47.47 3.67 24.88
CA PHE A 662 -46.19 4.09 24.31
C PHE A 662 -46.08 5.61 24.26
N PHE A 663 -47.09 6.28 23.67
CA PHE A 663 -47.10 7.73 23.55
C PHE A 663 -47.00 8.46 24.89
N ASN A 664 -47.67 7.95 25.92
CA ASN A 664 -47.67 8.58 27.24
C ASN A 664 -46.40 8.31 28.06
N GLN A 665 -45.67 7.24 27.76
CA GLN A 665 -44.54 6.75 28.56
C GLN A 665 -43.24 6.68 27.76
N ILE A 666 -43.16 7.36 26.62
CA ILE A 666 -42.00 7.30 25.72
C ILE A 666 -40.68 7.61 26.42
N ASP A 667 -40.63 8.67 27.23
CA ASP A 667 -39.44 9.05 27.99
C ASP A 667 -39.09 7.97 29.04
N TRP A 668 -40.10 7.40 29.70
CA TRP A 668 -39.89 6.36 30.69
C TRP A 668 -39.35 5.08 30.04
N ILE A 669 -39.92 4.67 28.91
CA ILE A 669 -39.49 3.50 28.14
C ILE A 669 -38.04 3.71 27.66
N ALA A 670 -37.73 4.89 27.12
CA ALA A 670 -36.38 5.23 26.67
C ALA A 670 -35.33 5.15 27.80
N ASP A 671 -35.70 5.53 29.01
CA ASP A 671 -34.79 5.57 30.17
C ASP A 671 -34.67 4.23 30.91
N HIS A 672 -35.66 3.34 30.82
CA HIS A 672 -35.76 2.15 31.69
C HIS A 672 -35.84 0.83 30.95
N GLU A 673 -36.29 0.81 29.70
CA GLU A 673 -36.45 -0.41 28.92
C GLU A 673 -35.35 -0.58 27.87
N PRO A 674 -34.96 -1.83 27.53
CA PRO A 674 -34.03 -2.07 26.45
C PRO A 674 -34.64 -1.63 25.10
N VAL A 675 -34.00 -0.68 24.42
CA VAL A 675 -34.46 -0.09 23.14
C VAL A 675 -34.88 -1.14 22.12
N GLN A 676 -34.08 -2.21 21.97
CA GLN A 676 -34.33 -3.32 21.03
C GLN A 676 -35.67 -4.06 21.21
N LEU A 677 -36.35 -3.91 22.35
CA LEU A 677 -37.66 -4.52 22.59
C LEU A 677 -38.81 -3.63 22.10
N PHE A 678 -38.55 -2.34 21.87
CA PHE A 678 -39.56 -1.32 21.57
C PHE A 678 -39.18 -0.43 20.36
N ASP A 679 -38.11 -0.77 19.64
CA ASP A 679 -37.65 -0.13 18.40
C ASP A 679 -38.42 -0.72 17.19
N PHE A 680 -39.62 -0.22 16.93
CA PHE A 680 -40.52 -0.76 15.91
C PHE A 680 -40.20 -0.25 14.50
N ASP A 681 -39.50 0.88 14.38
CA ASP A 681 -39.10 1.45 13.09
C ASP A 681 -37.66 1.06 12.69
N GLY A 682 -36.91 0.44 13.60
CA GLY A 682 -35.56 -0.08 13.37
C GLY A 682 -34.49 1.01 13.37
N ASN A 683 -34.80 2.21 13.88
CA ASN A 683 -33.89 3.35 13.91
C ASN A 683 -32.96 3.35 15.14
N GLN A 684 -33.10 2.35 16.02
CA GLN A 684 -32.26 2.09 17.20
C GLN A 684 -32.39 3.16 18.28
N ARG A 685 -33.53 3.84 18.34
CA ARG A 685 -33.90 4.80 19.38
C ARG A 685 -35.34 4.55 19.78
N ILE A 686 -35.74 5.13 20.90
CA ILE A 686 -37.13 5.20 21.30
C ILE A 686 -37.61 6.62 21.00
N ASP A 687 -38.40 6.77 19.93
CA ASP A 687 -38.92 8.05 19.49
C ASP A 687 -40.31 7.95 18.83
N PHE A 688 -40.78 9.05 18.25
CA PHE A 688 -42.12 9.10 17.64
C PHE A 688 -42.25 8.21 16.39
N GLY A 689 -41.14 7.82 15.76
CA GLY A 689 -41.10 6.86 14.67
C GLY A 689 -41.58 5.48 15.10
N ASP A 690 -41.23 5.05 16.31
CA ASP A 690 -41.70 3.79 16.89
C ASP A 690 -43.20 3.79 17.13
N ILE A 691 -43.74 4.89 17.64
CA ILE A 691 -45.19 5.03 17.88
C ILE A 691 -45.94 5.00 16.55
N ALA A 692 -45.42 5.68 15.52
CA ALA A 692 -46.01 5.67 14.18
C ALA A 692 -45.97 4.27 13.56
N SER A 693 -44.85 3.56 13.71
CA SER A 693 -44.67 2.20 13.23
C SER A 693 -45.57 1.23 13.96
N LEU A 694 -45.63 1.28 15.29
CA LEU A 694 -46.55 0.49 16.11
C LEU A 694 -48.01 0.76 15.70
N PHE A 695 -48.41 2.02 15.55
CA PHE A 695 -49.77 2.37 15.11
C PHE A 695 -50.10 1.82 13.71
N SER A 696 -49.12 1.77 12.81
CA SER A 696 -49.31 1.21 11.46
C SER A 696 -49.46 -0.31 11.43
N ARG A 697 -49.06 -1.00 12.51
CA ARG A 697 -49.18 -2.46 12.65
C ARG A 697 -50.55 -2.90 13.19
N LEU A 698 -51.33 -2.00 13.81
CA LEU A 698 -52.72 -2.24 14.26
C LEU A 698 -53.68 -2.46 13.09
#